data_AF-A0A3M2RZ94-F1
#
_entry.id   AF-A0A3M2RZ94-F1
#
_cell.length_a   1.000
_cell.length_b   1.000
_cell.length_c   1.000
_cell.angle_alpha   90.00
_cell.angle_beta   90.00
_cell.angle_gamma   90.00
#
_symmetry.space_group_name_H-M   'P 1'
#
loop_
_entity.id
_entity.type
_entity.pdbx_description
1 polymer ?
#
loop_
_entity_poly.entity_id
_entity_poly.type
_entity_poly.pdbx_seq_one_letter_code
_entity_poly.pdbx_strand_id
1 'polypeptide(L)'
;MDNFMRLPSKRTRFGRVHVKKGPKRDPGKRSRKRERVEVLFLSCSPSAEWKTSVEASARILDHYSVPYRSGYLRLDIDTPPKDVDEPEEDTLSQLRTLMESRPRLKTGKLMRKRSSRAFLIVDENAASMVKKIISRPKSRLRADTIGLVFLSRATKSSEKVESKRKPQQKFDRFDSFSCTQDAALQATTWILGIDQHATSTECDIESFISSLIEPIQAAIRQLTDAATSQSHVQPMTPARRNPHMETKLYSEYRNEQRRRDEVPAESSSKQNLGIVTPALEAYTQLDWEGKTQFLHLRDHAEACLSNSHLKHALVAFKRCLEMNVPWDDARWELKGSLALVQICLGDYAKAEEELQTLLGEIPTINLSGEGEEIVTNIRRETTFRHALALSRLERHDEVLKCLSTVTVPRKSKQSSSQAETALMLQAKVSRLRAFSRASLGFQDLQNLKDDLLEADHCSKGLSDLLAPDRKKRGRVDMFKYRWTEILTSLSKSRVIMLQGDYIGALQVLQPALRDAILKIGETDVLTLEATLLNCHLQILTGQVRLGRQSCERCADVILETLGPEHNLALEAEYLLIAAAQAEGLLTLALDDSKDLCGRAESRVDLGPKHPSTLKYRSQLGDLHLQHGNYLDAESILTSVWTDSEGVWSPVHPSRLRIQSQLALARYHLGKLEMAEVDICTALRGQLQTYLRMEARDLWQTGDCIGEFLEKRRFLQDVSAIYSAPRSDRDDDRMPHPDILLSFLTWGKVLLRKEDLNLKLVHDIFWLVRASARKQLGPSHELSLAASFAMGEVFSTKGRMASDDAKQQKYYLKAASCYNFVVCPESSTDNPDYLLNTLDRGQEGTEGSRIITRQPENHHPIALHARQESLVVTILGCGEVKDDIKYVQSCKKELEFILAAQENLLGWNHPYRLKTLFSILALQVGSDESKEDVLKTQEELMGCLKGKDVREQRFLECLLMEEKMAGVLCGRRDLSKRCRVIADDIEAAVLDSEAIDPSLRNAAESIYYRTDTMLRRLES
;
A
#
# COMPACT_ATOMS: atom_id res chain seq x y z
N MET A 1 -30.11 -7.08 -66.44
CA MET A 1 -28.99 -6.44 -65.70
C MET A 1 -28.81 -7.19 -64.39
N ASP A 2 -28.43 -8.47 -64.45
CA ASP A 2 -27.12 -8.98 -64.93
C ASP A 2 -26.05 -8.55 -63.92
N ASN A 3 -25.26 -9.41 -63.28
CA ASN A 3 -24.83 -10.76 -63.61
C ASN A 3 -24.29 -11.39 -62.30
N PHE A 4 -24.72 -12.61 -61.94
CA PHE A 4 -23.97 -13.87 -62.16
C PHE A 4 -22.65 -13.96 -61.36
N MET A 5 -22.23 -15.04 -60.71
CA MET A 5 -22.76 -16.36 -60.34
C MET A 5 -21.52 -17.19 -59.91
N ARG A 6 -21.77 -18.29 -59.20
CA ARG A 6 -20.97 -19.54 -59.18
C ARG A 6 -19.72 -19.65 -58.30
N LEU A 7 -19.91 -20.46 -57.25
CA LEU A 7 -18.98 -21.48 -56.72
C LEU A 7 -18.15 -22.18 -57.84
N PRO A 8 -16.93 -22.69 -57.56
CA PRO A 8 -16.86 -24.09 -57.15
C PRO A 8 -15.77 -24.45 -56.13
N SER A 9 -16.10 -25.47 -55.34
CA SER A 9 -15.21 -26.39 -54.66
C SER A 9 -14.04 -26.89 -55.52
N LYS A 10 -12.83 -26.97 -54.96
CA LYS A 10 -11.85 -28.03 -55.29
C LYS A 10 -10.86 -28.25 -54.15
N ARG A 11 -11.00 -29.41 -53.50
CA ARG A 11 -9.91 -30.13 -52.82
C ARG A 11 -8.78 -30.38 -53.83
N THR A 12 -7.54 -30.06 -53.49
CA THR A 12 -6.35 -30.87 -53.86
C THR A 12 -5.18 -30.53 -52.96
N ARG A 13 -4.44 -31.60 -52.62
CA ARG A 13 -3.37 -31.75 -51.63
C ARG A 13 -2.08 -31.00 -52.01
N PHE A 14 -1.24 -30.78 -50.99
CA PHE A 14 0.23 -30.96 -50.89
C PHE A 14 0.81 -29.80 -50.05
N GLY A 15 1.68 -29.97 -49.05
CA GLY A 15 2.39 -31.14 -48.56
C GLY A 15 2.77 -30.99 -47.08
N ARG A 16 3.00 -32.14 -46.43
CA ARG A 16 3.50 -32.23 -45.05
C ARG A 16 4.87 -31.58 -44.95
N VAL A 17 4.99 -30.58 -44.08
CA VAL A 17 6.25 -30.28 -43.39
C VAL A 17 6.13 -30.83 -41.97
N HIS A 18 7.03 -31.75 -41.63
CA HIS A 18 7.09 -32.42 -40.34
C HIS A 18 7.46 -31.45 -39.22
N VAL A 19 6.46 -31.00 -38.46
CA VAL A 19 6.69 -30.47 -37.11
C VAL A 19 6.88 -31.67 -36.18
N LYS A 20 8.08 -31.78 -35.61
CA LYS A 20 8.41 -32.75 -34.56
C LYS A 20 7.32 -32.72 -33.48
N LYS A 21 6.65 -33.86 -33.28
CA LYS A 21 5.74 -34.08 -32.17
C LYS A 21 6.52 -33.93 -30.86
N GLY A 22 6.38 -32.77 -30.21
CA GLY A 22 6.55 -32.68 -28.76
C GLY A 22 5.59 -33.65 -28.06
N PRO A 23 5.95 -34.17 -26.88
CA PRO A 23 5.21 -35.25 -26.25
C PRO A 23 3.77 -34.83 -25.97
N LYS A 24 2.84 -35.71 -26.35
CA LYS A 24 1.42 -35.64 -25.99
C LYS A 24 1.33 -35.44 -24.46
N ARG A 25 0.78 -34.29 -24.03
CA ARG A 25 0.37 -34.11 -22.64
C ARG A 25 -0.92 -34.88 -22.41
N ASP A 26 -0.90 -35.76 -21.42
CA ASP A 26 -2.04 -36.55 -20.94
C ASP A 26 -3.29 -35.69 -20.65
N PRO A 27 -4.51 -36.16 -21.01
CA PRO A 27 -5.77 -35.55 -20.60
C PRO A 27 -6.11 -35.97 -19.17
N GLY A 28 -5.19 -35.71 -18.24
CA GLY A 28 -5.20 -36.26 -16.88
C GLY A 28 -4.41 -35.43 -15.89
N LYS A 29 -4.45 -34.11 -15.96
CA LYS A 29 -3.96 -33.24 -14.88
C LYS A 29 -5.13 -32.53 -14.22
N ARG A 30 -5.76 -33.21 -13.26
CA ARG A 30 -6.44 -32.54 -12.14
C ARG A 30 -5.46 -31.48 -11.61
N SER A 31 -5.89 -30.23 -11.56
CA SER A 31 -5.16 -29.16 -10.87
C SER A 31 -4.62 -29.69 -9.54
N ARG A 32 -3.30 -29.69 -9.35
CA ARG A 32 -2.70 -29.97 -8.02
C ARG A 32 -3.18 -28.86 -7.07
N LYS A 33 -4.33 -29.06 -6.43
CA LYS A 33 -4.85 -28.21 -5.35
C LYS A 33 -3.84 -28.31 -4.21
N ARG A 34 -3.12 -27.22 -3.94
CA ARG A 34 -2.03 -27.15 -2.96
C ARG A 34 -2.59 -27.25 -1.53
N GLU A 35 -1.98 -28.08 -0.69
CA GLU A 35 -2.29 -28.17 0.75
C GLU A 35 -1.90 -26.86 1.46
N ARG A 36 -2.72 -26.36 2.39
CA ARG A 36 -2.44 -25.14 3.19
C ARG A 36 -1.83 -25.53 4.54
N VAL A 37 -0.87 -24.74 5.02
CA VAL A 37 -0.24 -24.91 6.33
C VAL A 37 -0.73 -23.82 7.28
N GLU A 38 -1.12 -24.15 8.51
CA GLU A 38 -1.47 -23.17 9.55
C GLU A 38 -0.32 -23.11 10.56
N VAL A 39 0.10 -21.91 10.98
CA VAL A 39 1.18 -21.72 11.95
C VAL A 39 0.62 -20.93 13.14
N LEU A 40 0.70 -21.49 14.34
CA LEU A 40 0.19 -20.90 15.56
C LEU A 40 1.31 -20.68 16.56
N PHE A 41 1.40 -19.44 17.05
CA PHE A 41 2.36 -19.05 18.09
C PHE A 41 1.63 -18.91 19.43
N LEU A 42 2.13 -19.60 20.46
CA LEU A 42 1.57 -19.62 21.81
C LEU A 42 2.62 -19.16 22.83
N SER A 43 2.32 -18.12 23.60
CA SER A 43 3.21 -17.64 24.67
C SER A 43 2.45 -17.15 25.90
N CYS A 44 3.06 -17.37 27.08
CA CYS A 44 2.53 -17.08 28.41
C CYS A 44 3.30 -16.00 29.19
N SER A 45 4.33 -15.35 28.63
CA SER A 45 5.09 -14.33 29.37
C SER A 45 5.64 -13.19 28.49
N PRO A 46 5.85 -11.97 29.04
CA PRO A 46 6.33 -10.84 28.28
C PRO A 46 7.84 -10.63 28.50
N SER A 47 8.71 -11.08 27.59
CA SER A 47 10.09 -10.58 27.51
C SER A 47 10.39 -9.97 26.14
N ALA A 48 11.26 -8.94 26.14
CA ALA A 48 11.64 -8.19 24.94
C ALA A 48 12.39 -9.05 23.89
N GLU A 49 12.96 -10.18 24.32
CA GLU A 49 13.69 -11.16 23.50
C GLU A 49 12.79 -11.97 22.55
N TRP A 50 11.46 -11.86 22.66
CA TRP A 50 10.52 -12.65 21.85
C TRP A 50 10.07 -11.98 20.53
N LYS A 51 10.14 -10.64 20.43
CA LYS A 51 9.92 -9.94 19.14
C LYS A 51 10.89 -10.47 18.09
N THR A 52 12.13 -10.70 18.50
CA THR A 52 13.21 -11.31 17.70
C THR A 52 12.93 -12.77 17.33
N SER A 53 12.27 -13.57 18.18
CA SER A 53 11.90 -14.96 17.87
C SER A 53 10.74 -15.07 16.87
N VAL A 54 9.76 -14.17 16.96
CA VAL A 54 8.65 -14.07 15.98
C VAL A 54 9.17 -13.57 14.63
N GLU A 55 10.06 -12.57 14.63
CA GLU A 55 10.75 -12.11 13.42
C GLU A 55 11.67 -13.19 12.82
N ALA A 56 12.41 -13.94 13.64
CA ALA A 56 13.22 -15.06 13.21
C ALA A 56 12.37 -16.18 12.60
N SER A 57 11.21 -16.49 13.20
CA SER A 57 10.30 -17.52 12.70
C SER A 57 9.60 -17.11 11.39
N ALA A 58 9.22 -15.84 11.26
CA ALA A 58 8.73 -15.28 10.00
C ALA A 58 9.81 -15.38 8.92
N ARG A 59 11.06 -14.98 9.22
CA ARG A 59 12.22 -15.11 8.32
C ARG A 59 12.54 -16.56 7.94
N ILE A 60 12.39 -17.51 8.86
CA ILE A 60 12.58 -18.95 8.58
C ILE A 60 11.50 -19.46 7.63
N LEU A 61 10.24 -19.05 7.82
CA LEU A 61 9.12 -19.44 6.95
C LEU A 61 9.17 -18.76 5.59
N ASP A 62 9.73 -17.55 5.49
CA ASP A 62 9.98 -16.83 4.24
C ASP A 62 10.91 -17.61 3.28
N HIS A 63 11.73 -18.53 3.79
CA HIS A 63 12.59 -19.39 2.98
C HIS A 63 11.86 -20.58 2.33
N TYR A 64 10.59 -20.86 2.69
CA TYR A 64 9.83 -21.99 2.16
C TYR A 64 8.60 -21.54 1.35
N SER A 65 8.44 -22.09 0.15
CA SER A 65 7.37 -21.75 -0.80
C SER A 65 6.04 -22.47 -0.52
N VAL A 66 5.56 -22.43 0.72
CA VAL A 66 4.29 -23.05 1.13
C VAL A 66 3.32 -21.96 1.62
N PRO A 67 2.08 -21.86 1.07
CA PRO A 67 1.10 -20.89 1.55
C PRO A 67 0.70 -21.20 3.00
N TYR A 68 0.96 -20.27 3.92
CA TYR A 68 0.63 -20.42 5.34
C TYR A 68 -0.28 -19.32 5.89
N ARG A 69 -1.05 -19.64 6.94
CA ARG A 69 -1.81 -18.68 7.74
C ARG A 69 -1.19 -18.61 9.14
N SER A 70 -0.69 -17.45 9.56
CA SER A 70 -0.14 -17.27 10.91
C SER A 70 -1.16 -16.67 11.87
N GLY A 71 -1.21 -17.18 13.10
CA GLY A 71 -2.00 -16.62 14.20
C GLY A 71 -1.15 -16.51 15.46
N TYR A 72 -1.26 -15.38 16.17
CA TYR A 72 -0.58 -15.14 17.44
C TYR A 72 -1.62 -15.14 18.56
N LEU A 73 -1.40 -15.95 19.59
CA LEU A 73 -2.25 -15.98 20.78
C LEU A 73 -1.39 -15.71 22.01
N ARG A 74 -1.72 -14.63 22.71
CA ARG A 74 -1.19 -14.29 24.02
C ARG A 74 -2.13 -14.86 25.08
N LEU A 75 -1.60 -15.62 26.02
CA LEU A 75 -2.33 -16.05 27.22
C LEU A 75 -1.92 -15.11 28.35
N ASP A 76 -2.80 -14.17 28.70
CA ASP A 76 -2.59 -13.31 29.88
C ASP A 76 -2.76 -14.15 31.14
N ILE A 77 -1.63 -14.59 31.71
CA ILE A 77 -1.58 -15.20 33.03
C ILE A 77 -0.91 -14.15 33.92
N ASP A 78 -1.68 -13.47 34.77
CA ASP A 78 -1.21 -12.34 35.59
C ASP A 78 -0.16 -12.73 36.65
N THR A 79 0.12 -14.04 36.82
CA THR A 79 1.17 -14.57 37.69
C THR A 79 1.95 -15.69 37.00
N PRO A 80 3.30 -15.61 36.90
CA PRO A 80 4.09 -16.74 36.42
C PRO A 80 3.89 -17.92 37.38
N PRO A 81 3.59 -19.13 36.89
CA PRO A 81 3.30 -20.28 37.74
C PRO A 81 4.61 -20.72 38.38
N LYS A 82 4.89 -20.23 39.58
CA LYS A 82 5.99 -20.75 40.38
C LYS A 82 5.55 -21.80 41.39
N ASP A 83 4.27 -21.88 41.78
CA ASP A 83 3.82 -22.83 42.82
C ASP A 83 2.35 -23.26 42.71
N VAL A 84 1.81 -23.49 41.50
CA VAL A 84 0.47 -24.10 41.35
C VAL A 84 0.55 -25.26 40.36
N ASP A 85 0.38 -26.48 40.85
CA ASP A 85 0.41 -27.72 40.05
C ASP A 85 -0.73 -27.85 39.02
N GLU A 86 -1.67 -26.89 38.97
CA GLU A 86 -2.79 -26.87 38.03
C GLU A 86 -3.02 -25.47 37.41
N PRO A 87 -2.89 -25.31 36.08
CA PRO A 87 -3.34 -24.09 35.40
C PRO A 87 -4.87 -24.01 35.44
N GLU A 88 -5.41 -22.79 35.58
CA GLU A 88 -6.85 -22.53 35.62
C GLU A 88 -7.60 -23.27 34.49
N GLU A 89 -8.65 -24.00 34.86
CA GLU A 89 -9.43 -24.85 33.96
C GLU A 89 -10.05 -24.06 32.78
N ASP A 90 -10.28 -22.76 32.99
CA ASP A 90 -10.75 -21.80 31.99
C ASP A 90 -9.71 -21.55 30.88
N THR A 91 -8.43 -21.41 31.20
CA THR A 91 -7.36 -21.16 30.21
C THR A 91 -7.12 -22.38 29.32
N LEU A 92 -7.15 -23.58 29.93
CA LEU A 92 -7.12 -24.84 29.20
C LEU A 92 -8.37 -25.04 28.32
N SER A 93 -9.55 -24.61 28.78
CA SER A 93 -10.78 -24.72 28.00
C SER A 93 -10.81 -23.73 26.82
N GLN A 94 -10.30 -22.51 26.97
CA GLN A 94 -10.17 -21.53 25.88
C GLN A 94 -9.19 -21.98 24.81
N LEU A 95 -8.00 -22.44 25.21
CA LEU A 95 -7.00 -22.99 24.28
C LEU A 95 -7.55 -24.21 23.53
N ARG A 96 -8.26 -25.08 24.24
CA ARG A 96 -8.96 -26.23 23.65
C ARG A 96 -10.02 -25.79 22.65
N THR A 97 -10.84 -24.81 23.01
CA THR A 97 -11.90 -24.31 22.12
C THR A 97 -11.29 -23.73 20.84
N LEU A 98 -10.17 -23.02 20.93
CA LEU A 98 -9.43 -22.51 19.77
C LEU A 98 -8.77 -23.59 18.90
N MET A 99 -8.06 -24.55 19.51
CA MET A 99 -7.40 -25.65 18.79
C MET A 99 -8.42 -26.63 18.15
N GLU A 100 -9.59 -26.78 18.75
CA GLU A 100 -10.65 -27.69 18.29
C GLU A 100 -11.77 -27.00 17.48
N SER A 101 -11.84 -25.65 17.48
CA SER A 101 -12.80 -24.88 16.66
C SER A 101 -12.18 -24.52 15.31
N ARG A 102 -12.81 -25.02 14.23
CA ARG A 102 -12.66 -24.41 12.90
C ARG A 102 -13.76 -23.35 12.71
N PRO A 103 -13.56 -22.34 11.83
CA PRO A 103 -14.66 -21.52 11.35
C PRO A 103 -15.69 -22.43 10.68
N ARG A 104 -16.90 -22.49 11.26
CA ARG A 104 -18.04 -23.17 10.64
C ARG A 104 -18.68 -22.21 9.64
N LEU A 105 -18.58 -22.53 8.34
CA LEU A 105 -19.50 -22.00 7.32
C LEU A 105 -20.93 -22.45 7.66
N LYS A 106 -21.85 -21.50 7.87
CA LYS A 106 -23.28 -21.73 8.16
C LYS A 106 -24.09 -22.16 6.92
N THR A 107 -23.53 -23.00 6.07
CA THR A 107 -24.28 -23.69 5.02
C THR A 107 -24.01 -25.18 5.19
N GLY A 108 -25.04 -25.95 5.55
CA GLY A 108 -25.00 -27.37 5.93
C GLY A 108 -24.53 -28.36 4.86
N LYS A 109 -23.45 -28.06 4.13
CA LYS A 109 -22.70 -29.03 3.33
C LYS A 109 -21.30 -29.16 3.92
N LEU A 110 -21.02 -30.31 4.54
CA LEU A 110 -19.66 -30.74 4.84
C LEU A 110 -18.86 -30.73 3.53
N MET A 111 -17.94 -29.78 3.36
CA MET A 111 -16.83 -29.99 2.44
C MET A 111 -16.07 -31.23 2.94
N ARG A 112 -16.17 -32.32 2.16
CA ARG A 112 -15.41 -33.56 2.39
C ARG A 112 -13.92 -33.21 2.49
N LYS A 113 -13.37 -33.42 3.69
CA LYS A 113 -11.96 -33.71 4.06
C LYS A 113 -10.89 -33.39 3.01
N ARG A 114 -9.98 -32.47 3.30
CA ARG A 114 -8.51 -32.64 3.13
C ARG A 114 -7.70 -31.61 3.93
N SER A 115 -6.45 -31.97 4.19
CA SER A 115 -5.51 -31.68 5.30
C SER A 115 -4.98 -30.25 5.37
N SER A 116 -5.16 -29.60 6.53
CA SER A 116 -4.34 -28.44 6.94
C SER A 116 -3.28 -28.99 7.90
N ARG A 117 -1.98 -28.77 7.63
CA ARG A 117 -0.89 -29.14 8.54
C ARG A 117 -0.68 -27.97 9.51
N ALA A 118 -0.70 -28.21 10.81
CA ALA A 118 -0.53 -27.14 11.81
C ALA A 118 0.89 -27.17 12.40
N PHE A 119 1.60 -26.04 12.40
CA PHE A 119 2.87 -25.82 13.09
C PHE A 119 2.59 -25.04 14.38
N LEU A 120 3.01 -25.56 15.53
CA LEU A 120 2.86 -24.89 16.83
C LEU A 120 4.24 -24.48 17.34
N ILE A 121 4.44 -23.19 17.61
CA ILE A 121 5.65 -22.66 18.25
C ILE A 121 5.27 -22.17 19.65
N VAL A 122 5.90 -22.75 20.67
CA VAL A 122 5.44 -22.66 22.06
C VAL A 122 6.61 -22.37 23.00
N ASP A 123 6.42 -21.44 23.96
CA ASP A 123 7.37 -21.21 25.07
C ASP A 123 7.26 -22.29 26.17
N GLU A 124 8.21 -22.31 27.11
CA GLU A 124 8.32 -23.36 28.13
C GLU A 124 7.08 -23.49 29.02
N ASN A 125 6.47 -22.36 29.41
CA ASN A 125 5.27 -22.35 30.24
C ASN A 125 4.05 -22.85 29.47
N ALA A 126 3.88 -22.41 28.22
CA ALA A 126 2.81 -22.85 27.34
C ALA A 126 2.97 -24.31 26.88
N ALA A 127 4.20 -24.84 26.83
CA ALA A 127 4.48 -26.23 26.43
C ALA A 127 3.83 -27.24 27.39
N SER A 128 3.82 -26.96 28.69
CA SER A 128 3.17 -27.80 29.70
C SER A 128 1.65 -27.91 29.49
N MET A 129 1.00 -26.81 29.08
CA MET A 129 -0.44 -26.75 28.81
C MET A 129 -0.81 -27.46 27.51
N VAL A 130 -0.02 -27.26 26.46
CA VAL A 130 -0.17 -27.97 25.18
C VAL A 130 0.01 -29.48 25.37
N LYS A 131 0.95 -29.91 26.22
CA LYS A 131 1.14 -31.32 26.59
C LYS A 131 -0.09 -31.93 27.27
N LYS A 132 -0.76 -31.20 28.18
CA LYS A 132 -2.01 -31.66 28.85
C LYS A 132 -3.18 -31.81 27.86
N ILE A 133 -3.21 -30.99 26.79
CA ILE A 133 -4.25 -31.06 25.75
C ILE A 133 -3.99 -32.21 24.78
N ILE A 134 -2.73 -32.40 24.36
CA ILE A 134 -2.34 -33.45 23.39
C ILE A 134 -2.44 -34.85 24.00
N SER A 135 -2.06 -35.03 25.27
CA SER A 135 -2.00 -36.34 25.93
C SER A 135 -3.36 -36.96 26.32
N ARG A 136 -4.49 -36.27 26.07
CA ARG A 136 -5.82 -36.80 26.38
C ARG A 136 -6.38 -37.70 25.26
N PRO A 137 -7.03 -38.84 25.59
CA PRO A 137 -7.50 -39.84 24.62
C PRO A 137 -8.69 -39.41 23.72
N LYS A 138 -9.17 -38.16 23.83
CA LYS A 138 -10.29 -37.60 23.04
C LYS A 138 -9.99 -36.19 22.50
N SER A 139 -8.72 -35.84 22.26
CA SER A 139 -8.39 -34.60 21.57
C SER A 139 -8.84 -34.67 20.09
N ARG A 140 -9.42 -33.59 19.55
CA ARG A 140 -9.79 -33.51 18.12
C ARG A 140 -8.64 -33.09 17.22
N LEU A 141 -7.43 -32.98 17.77
CA LEU A 141 -6.21 -32.65 17.04
C LEU A 141 -5.84 -33.82 16.12
N ARG A 142 -5.42 -33.51 14.90
CA ARG A 142 -5.04 -34.54 13.93
C ARG A 142 -3.63 -35.07 14.23
N ALA A 143 -3.40 -36.35 13.92
CA ALA A 143 -2.10 -37.03 14.07
C ALA A 143 -0.95 -36.35 13.28
N ASP A 144 -1.30 -35.61 12.22
CA ASP A 144 -0.44 -34.91 11.28
C ASP A 144 -0.11 -33.45 11.69
N THR A 145 -0.22 -33.14 12.98
CA THR A 145 0.16 -31.83 13.59
C THR A 145 1.63 -31.84 14.00
N ILE A 146 2.37 -30.77 13.72
CA ILE A 146 3.80 -30.63 14.05
C ILE A 146 3.97 -29.60 15.16
N GLY A 147 4.52 -30.02 16.31
CA GLY A 147 4.92 -29.11 17.37
C GLY A 147 6.42 -28.85 17.32
N LEU A 148 6.83 -27.57 17.37
CA LEU A 148 8.18 -27.10 17.64
C LEU A 148 8.18 -26.37 18.99
N VAL A 149 8.77 -27.00 20.00
CA VAL A 149 8.77 -26.46 21.38
C VAL A 149 10.14 -25.89 21.72
N PHE A 150 10.18 -24.65 22.24
CA PHE A 150 11.40 -24.03 22.75
C PHE A 150 11.46 -24.14 24.27
N LEU A 151 12.51 -24.78 24.82
CA LEU A 151 12.74 -24.90 26.26
C LEU A 151 13.92 -24.02 26.69
N SER A 152 13.78 -23.23 27.76
CA SER A 152 14.85 -22.39 28.34
C SER A 152 15.37 -23.05 29.63
N ARG A 153 16.55 -23.67 29.59
CA ARG A 153 17.09 -24.34 30.79
C ARG A 153 17.73 -23.31 31.74
N ALA A 154 17.23 -23.22 32.98
CA ALA A 154 17.93 -22.56 34.08
C ALA A 154 18.49 -23.64 35.03
N THR A 155 19.81 -23.69 35.23
CA THR A 155 20.38 -24.48 36.34
C THR A 155 21.22 -23.59 37.25
N LYS A 156 20.73 -23.41 38.49
CA LYS A 156 21.55 -23.02 39.64
C LYS A 156 22.04 -24.29 40.33
N SER A 157 23.35 -24.49 40.39
CA SER A 157 24.06 -24.82 41.65
C SER A 157 25.54 -25.05 41.37
N SER A 158 26.36 -24.39 42.18
CA SER A 158 27.81 -24.56 42.27
C SER A 158 28.20 -25.99 42.61
N GLU A 159 29.16 -26.57 41.88
CA GLU A 159 30.13 -27.49 42.47
C GLU A 159 31.42 -27.52 41.62
N LYS A 160 32.55 -27.34 42.31
CA LYS A 160 33.89 -27.35 41.75
C LYS A 160 34.26 -28.76 41.30
N VAL A 161 34.66 -28.94 40.05
CA VAL A 161 35.55 -30.06 39.65
C VAL A 161 36.61 -29.53 38.69
N GLU A 162 37.86 -29.67 39.11
CA GLU A 162 39.05 -29.33 38.34
C GLU A 162 39.38 -30.37 37.27
N SER A 163 40.03 -29.86 36.22
CA SER A 163 41.13 -30.48 35.46
C SER A 163 40.84 -31.31 34.18
N LYS A 164 41.35 -30.71 33.09
CA LYS A 164 42.14 -31.31 31.99
C LYS A 164 41.54 -32.45 31.16
N ARG A 165 41.07 -32.10 29.94
CA ARG A 165 41.50 -32.70 28.65
C ARG A 165 41.03 -31.86 27.44
N LYS A 166 41.87 -31.79 26.41
CA LYS A 166 41.73 -31.02 25.14
C LYS A 166 40.64 -31.58 24.20
N PRO A 167 40.19 -30.80 23.19
CA PRO A 167 38.84 -30.89 22.63
C PRO A 167 38.74 -31.86 21.45
N GLN A 168 37.83 -32.83 21.56
CA GLN A 168 37.20 -33.51 20.43
C GLN A 168 35.77 -33.80 20.84
N GLN A 169 34.85 -32.86 20.58
CA GLN A 169 33.41 -33.14 20.65
C GLN A 169 32.71 -32.36 19.56
N LYS A 170 32.10 -33.11 18.64
CA LYS A 170 30.98 -32.65 17.82
C LYS A 170 29.97 -31.99 18.75
N PHE A 171 29.38 -30.89 18.30
CA PHE A 171 28.29 -30.20 19.01
C PHE A 171 27.07 -31.14 19.17
N ASP A 172 27.02 -31.92 20.23
CA ASP A 172 25.78 -32.47 20.78
C ASP A 172 25.11 -31.34 21.57
N ARG A 173 24.30 -30.53 20.90
CA ARG A 173 23.49 -29.45 21.51
C ARG A 173 22.01 -29.80 21.68
N PHE A 174 21.64 -31.07 21.49
CA PHE A 174 20.24 -31.50 21.53
C PHE A 174 20.09 -32.82 22.29
N ASP A 175 19.47 -32.78 23.48
CA ASP A 175 18.99 -33.98 24.16
C ASP A 175 17.54 -34.28 23.71
N SER A 176 17.28 -35.48 23.20
CA SER A 176 15.94 -35.95 22.87
C SER A 176 15.16 -36.32 24.15
N PHE A 177 14.03 -35.65 24.43
CA PHE A 177 13.08 -36.10 25.46
C PHE A 177 11.91 -36.87 24.82
N SER A 178 11.63 -38.08 25.30
CA SER A 178 10.41 -38.83 24.97
C SER A 178 9.25 -38.33 25.85
N CYS A 179 8.15 -37.86 25.24
CA CYS A 179 7.07 -37.21 25.99
C CYS A 179 5.67 -37.84 25.87
N THR A 180 5.50 -38.95 25.14
CA THR A 180 4.22 -39.67 25.04
C THR A 180 4.45 -41.17 24.83
N GLN A 181 3.51 -42.04 25.23
CA GLN A 181 3.54 -43.49 24.92
C GLN A 181 3.00 -43.82 23.51
N ASP A 182 2.61 -42.80 22.73
CA ASP A 182 1.95 -42.96 21.43
C ASP A 182 2.95 -42.74 20.28
N ALA A 183 3.34 -43.83 19.63
CA ALA A 183 4.43 -43.87 18.65
C ALA A 183 4.18 -43.00 17.40
N ALA A 184 2.90 -42.77 17.05
CA ALA A 184 2.54 -41.93 15.90
C ALA A 184 2.79 -40.43 16.15
N LEU A 185 2.68 -39.98 17.40
CA LEU A 185 2.88 -38.59 17.82
C LEU A 185 4.35 -38.28 18.12
N GLN A 186 5.11 -39.28 18.57
CA GLN A 186 6.57 -39.17 18.71
C GLN A 186 7.27 -38.95 17.36
N ALA A 187 6.72 -39.50 16.28
CA ALA A 187 7.27 -39.33 14.93
C ALA A 187 7.02 -37.91 14.35
N THR A 188 6.08 -37.14 14.92
CA THR A 188 5.61 -35.86 14.36
C THR A 188 5.91 -34.63 15.24
N THR A 189 6.51 -34.81 16.42
CA THR A 189 6.78 -33.73 17.39
C THR A 189 8.28 -33.53 17.61
N TRP A 190 8.80 -32.32 17.41
CA TRP A 190 10.22 -31.98 17.58
C TRP A 190 10.37 -30.94 18.69
N ILE A 191 11.29 -31.17 19.63
CA ILE A 191 11.57 -30.24 20.74
C ILE A 191 12.99 -29.70 20.55
N LEU A 192 13.13 -28.38 20.48
CA LEU A 192 14.42 -27.70 20.42
C LEU A 192 14.70 -27.02 21.78
N GLY A 193 15.68 -27.53 22.53
CA GLY A 193 16.18 -26.85 23.71
C GLY A 193 17.12 -25.70 23.31
N ILE A 194 16.92 -24.51 23.87
CA ILE A 194 17.85 -23.38 23.73
C ILE A 194 18.62 -23.25 25.05
N ASP A 195 19.94 -23.26 24.95
CA ASP A 195 20.83 -23.02 26.09
C ASP A 195 20.90 -21.50 26.38
N GLN A 196 20.74 -21.08 27.64
CA GLN A 196 20.61 -19.64 28.01
C GLN A 196 21.84 -18.79 27.67
N HIS A 197 22.98 -19.41 27.34
CA HIS A 197 24.16 -18.68 26.86
C HIS A 197 24.12 -18.28 25.38
N ALA A 198 23.08 -18.69 24.61
CA ALA A 198 22.84 -18.19 23.25
C ALA A 198 22.15 -16.81 23.24
N THR A 199 21.68 -16.32 24.38
CA THR A 199 21.04 -15.02 24.56
C THR A 199 21.85 -14.09 25.46
N SER A 200 23.19 -14.20 25.46
CA SER A 200 24.01 -13.04 25.83
C SER A 200 23.97 -12.04 24.68
N THR A 201 24.04 -10.76 25.00
CA THR A 201 23.88 -9.58 24.12
C THR A 201 24.87 -9.47 22.94
N GLU A 202 25.64 -10.52 22.65
CA GLU A 202 26.62 -10.60 21.56
C GLU A 202 26.48 -11.89 20.72
N CYS A 203 25.33 -12.56 20.72
CA CYS A 203 25.08 -13.64 19.77
C CYS A 203 24.48 -13.10 18.47
N ASP A 204 25.21 -13.28 17.37
CA ASP A 204 24.83 -12.88 16.02
C ASP A 204 23.55 -13.64 15.59
N ILE A 205 22.42 -12.95 15.55
CA ILE A 205 21.08 -13.53 15.29
C ILE A 205 21.07 -14.32 13.97
N GLU A 206 21.90 -13.94 13.00
CA GLU A 206 22.04 -14.67 11.73
C GLU A 206 22.66 -16.06 11.89
N SER A 207 23.59 -16.24 12.85
CA SER A 207 24.18 -17.54 13.18
C SER A 207 23.15 -18.45 13.85
N PHE A 208 22.34 -17.89 14.76
CA PHE A 208 21.24 -18.60 15.41
C PHE A 208 20.18 -19.05 14.40
N ILE A 209 19.72 -18.15 13.52
CA ILE A 209 18.77 -18.48 12.44
C ILE A 209 19.37 -19.53 11.51
N SER A 210 20.64 -19.40 11.12
CA SER A 210 21.31 -20.38 10.26
C SER A 210 21.37 -21.78 10.88
N SER A 211 21.51 -21.88 12.20
CA SER A 211 21.51 -23.16 12.93
C SER A 211 20.12 -23.84 12.98
N LEU A 212 19.04 -23.07 12.83
CA LEU A 212 17.65 -23.56 12.84
C LEU A 212 17.16 -23.99 11.45
N ILE A 213 17.85 -23.61 10.37
CA ILE A 213 17.46 -23.93 9.00
C ILE A 213 17.47 -25.44 8.77
N GLU A 214 18.56 -26.14 9.11
CA GLU A 214 18.72 -27.57 8.83
C GLU A 214 17.70 -28.48 9.54
N PRO A 215 17.41 -28.30 10.85
CA PRO A 215 16.39 -29.07 11.56
C PRO A 215 14.98 -28.89 10.98
N ILE A 216 14.64 -27.65 10.61
CA ILE A 216 13.33 -27.33 10.01
C ILE A 216 13.25 -27.89 8.58
N GLN A 217 14.35 -27.86 7.82
CA GLN A 217 14.45 -28.53 6.51
C GLN A 217 14.23 -30.04 6.64
N ALA A 218 14.84 -30.69 7.64
CA ALA A 218 14.68 -32.13 7.87
C ALA A 218 13.24 -32.50 8.23
N ALA A 219 12.59 -31.73 9.11
CA ALA A 219 11.20 -31.93 9.48
C ALA A 219 10.25 -31.77 8.27
N ILE A 220 10.43 -30.71 7.48
CA ILE A 220 9.64 -30.46 6.27
C ILE A 220 9.89 -31.55 5.21
N ARG A 221 11.13 -32.02 5.03
CA ARG A 221 11.48 -33.10 4.08
C ARG A 221 10.82 -34.43 4.45
N GLN A 222 10.86 -34.85 5.71
CA GLN A 222 10.20 -36.08 6.16
C GLN A 222 8.68 -36.03 5.96
N LEU A 223 8.06 -34.86 6.11
CA LEU A 223 6.64 -34.63 5.87
C LEU A 223 6.26 -34.60 4.38
N THR A 224 7.18 -34.23 3.50
CA THR A 224 6.98 -34.35 2.05
C THR A 224 7.22 -35.78 1.59
N ASP A 225 8.20 -36.47 2.16
CA ASP A 225 8.58 -37.83 1.78
C ASP A 225 7.53 -38.87 2.23
N ALA A 226 6.93 -38.71 3.42
CA ALA A 226 5.82 -39.55 3.88
C ALA A 226 4.54 -39.41 3.02
N ALA A 227 4.39 -38.30 2.30
CA ALA A 227 3.28 -38.06 1.37
C ALA A 227 3.56 -38.57 -0.06
N THR A 228 4.81 -38.98 -0.37
CA THR A 228 5.25 -39.39 -1.70
C THR A 228 5.62 -40.86 -1.78
N SER A 229 4.64 -41.75 -1.59
CA SER A 229 4.69 -43.08 -2.19
C SER A 229 4.09 -43.08 -3.61
N GLN A 230 4.32 -42.03 -4.40
CA GLN A 230 4.17 -42.06 -5.86
C GLN A 230 4.86 -40.86 -6.57
N SER A 231 5.99 -41.18 -7.21
CA SER A 231 6.71 -40.49 -8.31
C SER A 231 7.50 -39.18 -8.03
N HIS A 232 8.80 -39.32 -8.31
CA HIS A 232 9.93 -38.38 -8.38
C HIS A 232 9.65 -36.87 -8.35
N VAL A 233 10.22 -36.20 -7.34
CA VAL A 233 10.59 -34.79 -7.37
C VAL A 233 12.11 -34.73 -7.14
N GLN A 234 12.87 -34.21 -8.11
CA GLN A 234 14.27 -33.86 -7.89
C GLN A 234 14.35 -32.62 -6.98
N PRO A 235 15.38 -32.50 -6.12
CA PRO A 235 15.58 -31.32 -5.29
C PRO A 235 15.80 -30.10 -6.19
N MET A 236 14.86 -29.15 -6.14
CA MET A 236 15.04 -27.85 -6.79
C MET A 236 16.13 -27.09 -6.01
N THR A 237 17.15 -26.63 -6.73
CA THR A 237 18.11 -25.63 -6.26
C THR A 237 17.39 -24.41 -5.69
N PRO A 238 17.99 -23.68 -4.73
CA PRO A 238 17.38 -22.50 -4.12
C PRO A 238 16.99 -21.51 -5.22
N ALA A 239 15.68 -21.36 -5.44
CA ALA A 239 15.15 -20.50 -6.47
C ALA A 239 15.48 -19.03 -6.11
N ARG A 240 16.04 -18.29 -7.08
CA ARG A 240 16.11 -16.82 -7.06
C ARG A 240 14.77 -16.28 -6.54
N ARG A 241 14.84 -15.45 -5.49
CA ARG A 241 13.70 -14.72 -4.93
C ARG A 241 12.90 -14.09 -6.06
N ASN A 242 11.66 -14.52 -6.20
CA ASN A 242 10.74 -13.97 -7.17
C ASN A 242 9.62 -13.28 -6.36
N PRO A 243 9.60 -11.94 -6.26
CA PRO A 243 8.58 -11.20 -5.50
C PRO A 243 7.15 -11.42 -6.03
N HIS A 244 6.99 -12.08 -7.19
CA HIS A 244 5.71 -12.51 -7.76
C HIS A 244 4.99 -13.66 -7.02
N MET A 245 5.50 -14.18 -5.90
CA MET A 245 4.81 -15.26 -5.16
C MET A 245 3.71 -14.78 -4.22
N GLU A 246 3.57 -13.47 -3.97
CA GLU A 246 2.64 -12.92 -2.97
C GLU A 246 1.26 -12.52 -3.53
N THR A 247 1.07 -12.37 -4.85
CA THR A 247 -0.19 -11.89 -5.46
C THR A 247 -1.13 -12.97 -6.01
N LYS A 248 -1.04 -14.22 -5.54
CA LYS A 248 -1.73 -15.33 -6.23
C LYS A 248 -3.24 -15.41 -6.05
N LEU A 249 -3.83 -14.98 -4.94
CA LEU A 249 -5.27 -15.18 -4.73
C LEU A 249 -6.14 -14.21 -5.55
N TYR A 250 -5.80 -12.91 -5.55
CA TYR A 250 -6.50 -11.91 -6.37
C TYR A 250 -6.25 -12.14 -7.86
N SER A 251 -5.01 -12.51 -8.27
CA SER A 251 -4.69 -12.82 -9.66
C SER A 251 -5.31 -14.14 -10.16
N GLU A 252 -5.49 -15.16 -9.30
CA GLU A 252 -6.21 -16.39 -9.66
C GLU A 252 -7.71 -16.12 -9.86
N TYR A 253 -8.34 -15.31 -8.99
CA TYR A 253 -9.71 -14.85 -9.19
C TYR A 253 -9.87 -13.99 -10.47
N ARG A 254 -8.92 -13.09 -10.71
CA ARG A 254 -8.83 -12.26 -11.94
C ARG A 254 -8.73 -13.10 -13.20
N ASN A 255 -7.90 -14.15 -13.18
CA ASN A 255 -7.78 -15.10 -14.28
C ASN A 255 -9.07 -15.93 -14.47
N GLU A 256 -9.84 -16.16 -13.40
CA GLU A 256 -11.17 -16.79 -13.50
C GLU A 256 -12.24 -15.83 -14.05
N GLN A 257 -12.18 -14.52 -13.75
CA GLN A 257 -13.06 -13.48 -14.32
C GLN A 257 -12.77 -13.24 -15.81
N ARG A 258 -11.50 -13.04 -16.21
CA ARG A 258 -11.12 -12.92 -17.64
C ARG A 258 -11.58 -14.13 -18.46
N ARG A 259 -11.53 -15.34 -17.89
CA ARG A 259 -12.05 -16.56 -18.52
C ARG A 259 -13.58 -16.59 -18.65
N ARG A 260 -14.33 -15.82 -17.85
CA ARG A 260 -15.78 -15.65 -18.00
C ARG A 260 -16.12 -14.59 -19.03
N ASP A 261 -15.35 -13.51 -19.10
CA ASP A 261 -15.57 -12.40 -20.04
C ASP A 261 -15.19 -12.76 -21.50
N GLU A 262 -14.29 -13.73 -21.70
CA GLU A 262 -13.94 -14.29 -23.02
C GLU A 262 -15.05 -15.18 -23.63
N VAL A 263 -16.13 -15.46 -22.91
CA VAL A 263 -17.29 -16.19 -23.43
C VAL A 263 -18.31 -15.17 -23.98
N PRO A 264 -18.75 -15.26 -25.25
CA PRO A 264 -19.74 -14.32 -25.80
C PRO A 264 -21.00 -14.31 -24.96
N ALA A 265 -21.51 -13.11 -24.67
CA ALA A 265 -22.70 -12.89 -23.85
C ALA A 265 -23.95 -13.52 -24.49
N GLU A 266 -24.24 -14.77 -24.14
CA GLU A 266 -25.62 -15.26 -24.16
C GLU A 266 -26.36 -14.62 -22.99
N SER A 267 -27.37 -13.82 -23.34
CA SER A 267 -28.33 -13.13 -22.47
C SER A 267 -28.46 -13.74 -21.07
N SER A 268 -27.76 -13.17 -20.09
CA SER A 268 -27.95 -13.48 -18.69
C SER A 268 -29.21 -12.78 -18.18
N SER A 269 -30.35 -13.36 -18.54
CA SER A 269 -31.62 -13.13 -17.86
C SER A 269 -31.42 -13.23 -16.35
N LYS A 270 -31.74 -12.14 -15.63
CA LYS A 270 -32.23 -12.11 -14.24
C LYS A 270 -32.06 -13.43 -13.48
N GLN A 271 -30.84 -13.74 -13.03
CA GLN A 271 -30.69 -14.70 -11.93
C GLN A 271 -30.97 -13.96 -10.64
N ASN A 272 -32.27 -13.76 -10.39
CA ASN A 272 -32.79 -13.64 -9.04
C ASN A 272 -32.30 -14.88 -8.28
N LEU A 273 -31.21 -14.73 -7.53
CA LEU A 273 -30.83 -15.66 -6.48
C LEU A 273 -31.91 -15.59 -5.41
N GLY A 274 -32.98 -16.36 -5.63
CA GLY A 274 -33.91 -16.78 -4.59
C GLY A 274 -33.15 -17.63 -3.59
N ILE A 275 -32.42 -16.97 -2.69
CA ILE A 275 -31.86 -17.62 -1.51
C ILE A 275 -33.03 -17.76 -0.54
N VAL A 276 -33.82 -18.81 -0.73
CA VAL A 276 -34.68 -19.32 0.34
C VAL A 276 -33.74 -20.08 1.27
N THR A 277 -33.30 -19.42 2.35
CA THR A 277 -32.52 -20.07 3.41
C THR A 277 -33.44 -20.93 4.27
N PRO A 278 -33.06 -22.16 4.66
CA PRO A 278 -33.88 -23.06 5.48
C PRO A 278 -34.28 -22.49 6.86
N ALA A 279 -33.58 -21.46 7.34
CA ALA A 279 -33.92 -20.75 8.57
C ALA A 279 -35.15 -19.83 8.43
N LEU A 280 -35.50 -19.42 7.20
CA LEU A 280 -36.70 -18.61 6.91
C LEU A 280 -37.97 -19.46 6.76
N GLU A 281 -37.87 -20.72 6.32
CA GLU A 281 -39.02 -21.64 6.27
C GLU A 281 -39.58 -21.93 7.67
N ALA A 282 -38.74 -21.89 8.71
CA ALA A 282 -39.17 -22.09 10.09
C ALA A 282 -40.15 -21.01 10.60
N TYR A 283 -40.14 -19.80 10.03
CA TYR A 283 -41.05 -18.71 10.43
C TYR A 283 -42.34 -18.67 9.60
N THR A 284 -42.48 -19.54 8.60
CA THR A 284 -43.68 -19.65 7.76
C THR A 284 -44.68 -20.69 8.27
N GLN A 285 -44.30 -21.54 9.23
CA GLN A 285 -45.11 -22.68 9.71
C GLN A 285 -45.67 -22.54 11.13
N LEU A 286 -45.58 -21.36 11.75
CA LEU A 286 -46.06 -21.13 13.11
C LEU A 286 -47.31 -20.23 13.09
N ASP A 287 -48.41 -20.74 13.65
CA ASP A 287 -49.69 -20.03 13.87
C ASP A 287 -49.52 -18.88 14.87
N TRP A 288 -48.91 -17.79 14.44
CA TRP A 288 -48.75 -16.56 15.21
C TRP A 288 -49.71 -15.49 14.68
N GLU A 289 -50.35 -14.75 15.58
CA GLU A 289 -51.12 -13.55 15.21
C GLU A 289 -50.22 -12.56 14.44
N GLY A 290 -50.73 -11.92 13.39
CA GLY A 290 -49.90 -11.11 12.47
C GLY A 290 -49.04 -10.02 13.14
N LYS A 291 -49.43 -9.53 14.32
CA LYS A 291 -48.68 -8.56 15.12
C LYS A 291 -47.44 -9.16 15.81
N THR A 292 -47.53 -10.37 16.35
CA THR A 292 -46.37 -11.04 17.00
C THR A 292 -45.37 -11.52 15.95
N GLN A 293 -45.86 -11.99 14.80
CA GLN A 293 -45.02 -12.34 13.66
C GLN A 293 -44.23 -11.14 13.13
N PHE A 294 -44.87 -9.97 13.00
CA PHE A 294 -44.19 -8.72 12.60
C PHE A 294 -43.07 -8.32 13.58
N LEU A 295 -43.36 -8.32 14.89
CA LEU A 295 -42.37 -7.96 15.91
C LEU A 295 -41.16 -8.90 15.89
N HIS A 296 -41.38 -10.22 15.81
CA HIS A 296 -40.30 -11.18 15.71
C HIS A 296 -39.45 -11.01 14.44
N LEU A 297 -40.08 -10.72 13.30
CA LEU A 297 -39.36 -10.52 12.04
C LEU A 297 -38.56 -9.21 12.06
N ARG A 298 -39.12 -8.14 12.63
CA ARG A 298 -38.41 -6.87 12.83
C ARG A 298 -37.19 -7.06 13.74
N ASP A 299 -37.37 -7.68 14.90
CA ASP A 299 -36.27 -7.91 15.85
C ASP A 299 -35.20 -8.82 15.22
N HIS A 300 -35.60 -9.79 14.38
CA HIS A 300 -34.67 -10.58 13.59
C HIS A 300 -33.91 -9.76 12.53
N ALA A 301 -34.60 -8.85 11.82
CA ALA A 301 -33.98 -7.97 10.84
C ALA A 301 -32.95 -7.04 11.50
N GLU A 302 -33.29 -6.44 12.63
CA GLU A 302 -32.40 -5.60 13.44
C GLU A 302 -31.20 -6.39 13.97
N ALA A 303 -31.42 -7.62 14.45
CA ALA A 303 -30.34 -8.50 14.89
C ALA A 303 -29.42 -8.90 13.72
N CYS A 304 -29.96 -9.08 12.51
CA CYS A 304 -29.14 -9.34 11.32
C CYS A 304 -28.32 -8.11 10.92
N LEU A 305 -28.89 -6.91 11.01
CA LEU A 305 -28.17 -5.66 10.80
C LEU A 305 -27.05 -5.47 11.83
N SER A 306 -27.32 -5.69 13.12
CA SER A 306 -26.31 -5.55 14.18
C SER A 306 -25.18 -6.57 14.08
N ASN A 307 -25.42 -7.73 13.45
CA ASN A 307 -24.41 -8.76 13.23
C ASN A 307 -23.76 -8.67 11.83
N SER A 308 -23.95 -7.56 11.09
CA SER A 308 -23.44 -7.36 9.73
C SER A 308 -23.85 -8.45 8.72
N HIS A 309 -24.98 -9.13 8.94
CA HIS A 309 -25.58 -10.06 7.97
C HIS A 309 -26.46 -9.30 6.96
N LEU A 310 -25.85 -8.36 6.23
CA LEU A 310 -26.54 -7.34 5.44
C LEU A 310 -27.53 -7.91 4.42
N LYS A 311 -27.15 -8.97 3.69
CA LYS A 311 -28.04 -9.61 2.69
C LYS A 311 -29.29 -10.21 3.33
N HIS A 312 -29.17 -10.79 4.53
CA HIS A 312 -30.31 -11.34 5.26
C HIS A 312 -31.17 -10.22 5.87
N ALA A 313 -30.52 -9.18 6.41
CA ALA A 313 -31.21 -8.00 6.92
C ALA A 313 -32.05 -7.33 5.81
N LEU A 314 -31.48 -7.17 4.61
CA LEU A 314 -32.17 -6.58 3.45
C LEU A 314 -33.47 -7.34 3.11
N VAL A 315 -33.40 -8.68 3.06
CA VAL A 315 -34.57 -9.52 2.78
C VAL A 315 -35.59 -9.44 3.90
N ALA A 316 -35.15 -9.50 5.16
CA ALA A 316 -36.02 -9.43 6.33
C ALA A 316 -36.75 -8.07 6.41
N PHE A 317 -36.05 -6.95 6.21
CA PHE A 317 -36.66 -5.62 6.20
C PHE A 317 -37.66 -5.42 5.05
N LYS A 318 -37.34 -5.91 3.84
CA LYS A 318 -38.31 -5.89 2.72
C LYS A 318 -39.56 -6.67 3.06
N ARG A 319 -39.41 -7.86 3.67
CA ARG A 319 -40.55 -8.69 4.09
C ARG A 319 -41.39 -8.03 5.18
N CYS A 320 -40.76 -7.34 6.14
CA CYS A 320 -41.50 -6.53 7.13
C CYS A 320 -42.36 -5.45 6.46
N LEU A 321 -41.87 -4.81 5.39
CA LEU A 321 -42.60 -3.77 4.66
C LEU A 321 -43.72 -4.32 3.75
N GLU A 322 -43.68 -5.61 3.39
CA GLU A 322 -44.76 -6.30 2.68
C GLU A 322 -45.92 -6.70 3.61
N MET A 323 -45.69 -6.77 4.93
CA MET A 323 -46.72 -7.05 5.92
C MET A 323 -47.58 -5.80 6.18
N ASN A 324 -48.80 -5.99 6.69
CA ASN A 324 -49.67 -4.89 7.07
C ASN A 324 -49.17 -4.23 8.37
N VAL A 325 -48.28 -3.24 8.24
CA VAL A 325 -47.69 -2.51 9.37
C VAL A 325 -48.74 -1.58 9.99
N PRO A 326 -49.12 -1.73 11.27
CA PRO A 326 -50.26 -1.01 11.84
C PRO A 326 -50.01 0.48 12.14
N TRP A 327 -48.75 0.93 12.06
CA TRP A 327 -48.31 2.24 12.55
C TRP A 327 -47.37 2.90 11.54
N ASP A 328 -47.59 4.18 11.23
CA ASP A 328 -46.79 4.91 10.25
C ASP A 328 -45.35 5.18 10.74
N ASP A 329 -45.17 5.40 12.04
CA ASP A 329 -43.86 5.58 12.68
C ASP A 329 -42.95 4.35 12.51
N ALA A 330 -43.47 3.15 12.79
CA ALA A 330 -42.76 1.90 12.59
C ALA A 330 -42.42 1.67 11.11
N ARG A 331 -43.31 2.07 10.19
CA ARG A 331 -43.07 1.97 8.75
C ARG A 331 -41.93 2.88 8.30
N TRP A 332 -41.85 4.10 8.82
CA TRP A 332 -40.75 5.04 8.54
C TRP A 332 -39.41 4.53 9.07
N GLU A 333 -39.38 4.00 10.30
CA GLU A 333 -38.16 3.41 10.88
C GLU A 333 -37.64 2.22 10.07
N LEU A 334 -38.55 1.35 9.59
CA LEU A 334 -38.22 0.22 8.74
C LEU A 334 -37.64 0.67 7.40
N LYS A 335 -38.28 1.62 6.72
CA LYS A 335 -37.76 2.19 5.46
C LYS A 335 -36.38 2.83 5.66
N GLY A 336 -36.21 3.62 6.72
CA GLY A 336 -34.93 4.22 7.05
C GLY A 336 -33.84 3.18 7.34
N SER A 337 -34.18 2.06 7.97
CA SER A 337 -33.23 0.99 8.30
C SER A 337 -32.89 0.11 7.10
N LEU A 338 -33.87 -0.11 6.21
CA LEU A 338 -33.65 -0.72 4.90
C LEU A 338 -32.65 0.11 4.07
N ALA A 339 -32.82 1.43 4.03
CA ALA A 339 -31.90 2.32 3.33
C ALA A 339 -30.48 2.29 3.94
N LEU A 340 -30.35 2.19 5.27
CA LEU A 340 -29.05 2.00 5.91
C LEU A 340 -28.38 0.68 5.47
N VAL A 341 -29.13 -0.41 5.35
CA VAL A 341 -28.61 -1.69 4.83
C VAL A 341 -28.14 -1.55 3.38
N GLN A 342 -28.89 -0.81 2.56
CA GLN A 342 -28.51 -0.51 1.17
C GLN A 342 -27.22 0.31 1.11
N ILE A 343 -27.05 1.32 1.97
CA ILE A 343 -25.79 2.06 2.10
C ILE A 343 -24.65 1.09 2.46
N CYS A 344 -24.84 0.21 3.45
CA CYS A 344 -23.82 -0.76 3.84
C CYS A 344 -23.50 -1.80 2.74
N LEU A 345 -24.42 -2.06 1.81
CA LEU A 345 -24.21 -2.93 0.64
C LEU A 345 -23.61 -2.21 -0.57
N GLY A 346 -23.44 -0.88 -0.51
CA GLY A 346 -22.89 -0.08 -1.59
C GLY A 346 -23.92 0.52 -2.57
N ASP A 347 -25.21 0.30 -2.36
CA ASP A 347 -26.31 0.80 -3.21
C ASP A 347 -26.65 2.27 -2.85
N TYR A 348 -25.67 3.17 -2.91
CA TYR A 348 -25.80 4.54 -2.38
C TYR A 348 -26.87 5.39 -3.08
N ALA A 349 -26.91 5.38 -4.42
CA ALA A 349 -27.87 6.18 -5.20
C ALA A 349 -29.31 5.78 -4.91
N LYS A 350 -29.56 4.47 -4.82
CA LYS A 350 -30.88 3.94 -4.48
C LYS A 350 -31.29 4.31 -3.06
N ALA A 351 -30.37 4.16 -2.10
CA ALA A 351 -30.63 4.54 -0.72
C ALA A 351 -30.91 6.04 -0.58
N GLU A 352 -30.20 6.88 -1.33
CA GLU A 352 -30.39 8.33 -1.35
C GLU A 352 -31.79 8.71 -1.83
N GLU A 353 -32.26 8.13 -2.94
CA GLU A 353 -33.60 8.35 -3.50
C GLU A 353 -34.71 7.85 -2.54
N GLU A 354 -34.55 6.64 -1.98
CA GLU A 354 -35.49 6.08 -1.00
C GLU A 354 -35.57 6.92 0.29
N LEU A 355 -34.45 7.50 0.72
CA LEU A 355 -34.42 8.39 1.89
C LEU A 355 -35.01 9.77 1.58
N GLN A 356 -34.78 10.31 0.39
CA GLN A 356 -35.37 11.59 -0.03
C GLN A 356 -36.90 11.50 -0.13
N THR A 357 -37.41 10.42 -0.71
CA THR A 357 -38.86 10.15 -0.77
C THR A 357 -39.46 9.96 0.62
N LEU A 358 -38.79 9.21 1.50
CA LEU A 358 -39.21 9.04 2.91
C LEU A 358 -39.26 10.38 3.67
N LEU A 359 -38.30 11.28 3.47
CA LEU A 359 -38.33 12.61 4.09
C LEU A 359 -39.52 13.47 3.64
N GLY A 360 -40.06 13.23 2.43
CA GLY A 360 -41.29 13.86 1.96
C GLY A 360 -42.57 13.25 2.53
N GLU A 361 -42.54 11.97 2.93
CA GLU A 361 -43.67 11.28 3.57
C GLU A 361 -43.83 11.66 5.05
N ILE A 362 -42.74 11.97 5.76
CA ILE A 362 -42.77 12.28 7.19
C ILE A 362 -43.35 13.71 7.40
N PRO A 363 -44.44 13.87 8.16
CA PRO A 363 -45.12 15.15 8.31
C PRO A 363 -44.26 16.20 9.05
N THR A 364 -44.45 17.47 8.67
CA THR A 364 -43.72 18.63 9.22
C THR A 364 -44.53 19.44 10.24
N ILE A 365 -45.78 19.04 10.52
CA ILE A 365 -46.81 19.87 11.16
C ILE A 365 -46.91 19.58 12.67
N ASN A 366 -47.18 20.64 13.44
CA ASN A 366 -47.48 20.73 14.88
C ASN A 366 -48.35 19.58 15.42
N LEU A 367 -47.72 18.46 15.75
CA LEU A 367 -48.28 17.48 16.69
C LEU A 367 -48.06 18.03 18.09
N SER A 368 -49.00 17.88 19.02
CA SER A 368 -48.79 18.27 20.42
C SER A 368 -48.70 17.01 21.29
N GLY A 369 -47.57 16.77 21.95
CA GLY A 369 -47.37 15.66 22.90
C GLY A 369 -46.18 14.74 22.59
N GLU A 370 -46.08 13.59 23.26
CA GLU A 370 -44.96 12.62 23.13
C GLU A 370 -44.76 12.08 21.70
N GLY A 371 -45.82 12.01 20.90
CA GLY A 371 -45.75 11.60 19.50
C GLY A 371 -44.99 12.58 18.60
N GLU A 372 -44.97 13.88 18.93
CA GLU A 372 -44.19 14.88 18.19
C GLU A 372 -42.67 14.61 18.31
N GLU A 373 -42.22 14.21 19.50
CA GLU A 373 -40.80 13.92 19.76
C GLU A 373 -40.33 12.66 19.02
N ILE A 374 -41.18 11.63 18.92
CA ILE A 374 -40.87 10.40 18.18
C ILE A 374 -40.73 10.70 16.69
N VAL A 375 -41.71 11.40 16.09
CA VAL A 375 -41.70 11.75 14.66
C VAL A 375 -40.52 12.66 14.31
N THR A 376 -40.22 13.65 15.17
CA THR A 376 -39.05 14.52 14.97
C THR A 376 -37.73 13.76 15.08
N ASN A 377 -37.61 12.79 15.99
CA ASN A 377 -36.40 11.95 16.08
C ASN A 377 -36.22 11.03 14.88
N ILE A 378 -37.30 10.39 14.39
CA ILE A 378 -37.28 9.59 13.16
C ILE A 378 -36.84 10.46 11.98
N ARG A 379 -37.39 11.67 11.86
CA ARG A 379 -37.02 12.61 10.81
C ARG A 379 -35.54 13.01 10.88
N ARG A 380 -35.02 13.32 12.07
CA ARG A 380 -33.61 13.67 12.28
C ARG A 380 -32.66 12.54 11.88
N GLU A 381 -32.93 11.32 12.32
CA GLU A 381 -32.11 10.14 11.99
C GLU A 381 -32.19 9.80 10.49
N THR A 382 -33.37 9.94 9.88
CA THR A 382 -33.56 9.77 8.42
C THR A 382 -32.78 10.83 7.64
N THR A 383 -32.79 12.08 8.10
CA THR A 383 -32.03 13.19 7.51
C THR A 383 -30.52 12.91 7.60
N PHE A 384 -30.05 12.41 8.75
CA PHE A 384 -28.65 11.99 8.91
C PHE A 384 -28.29 10.85 7.95
N ARG A 385 -29.14 9.83 7.78
CA ARG A 385 -28.89 8.72 6.83
C ARG A 385 -28.88 9.22 5.39
N HIS A 386 -29.75 10.15 5.02
CA HIS A 386 -29.77 10.77 3.70
C HIS A 386 -28.47 11.54 3.45
N ALA A 387 -28.03 12.35 4.42
CA ALA A 387 -26.74 13.01 4.39
C ALA A 387 -25.56 12.03 4.31
N LEU A 388 -25.64 10.88 4.98
CA LEU A 388 -24.62 9.83 4.89
C LEU A 388 -24.56 9.24 3.48
N ALA A 389 -25.71 8.96 2.85
CA ALA A 389 -25.77 8.47 1.47
C ALA A 389 -25.18 9.50 0.48
N LEU A 390 -25.57 10.77 0.60
CA LEU A 390 -25.00 11.88 -0.19
C LEU A 390 -23.48 11.99 -0.01
N SER A 391 -22.98 11.81 1.21
CA SER A 391 -21.54 11.80 1.48
C SER A 391 -20.82 10.62 0.82
N ARG A 392 -21.48 9.48 0.64
CA ARG A 392 -20.90 8.32 -0.07
C ARG A 392 -20.89 8.49 -1.58
N LEU A 393 -21.79 9.33 -2.10
CA LEU A 393 -21.81 9.82 -3.48
C LEU A 393 -20.91 11.06 -3.68
N GLU A 394 -20.15 11.46 -2.66
CA GLU A 394 -19.23 12.61 -2.66
C GLU A 394 -19.90 13.97 -2.97
N ARG A 395 -21.22 14.10 -2.73
CA ARG A 395 -22.02 15.34 -2.90
C ARG A 395 -22.00 16.22 -1.64
N HIS A 396 -20.82 16.67 -1.22
CA HIS A 396 -20.61 17.31 0.09
C HIS A 396 -21.33 18.65 0.31
N ASP A 397 -21.58 19.45 -0.73
CA ASP A 397 -22.35 20.70 -0.61
C ASP A 397 -23.80 20.43 -0.18
N GLU A 398 -24.39 19.35 -0.71
CA GLU A 398 -25.74 18.92 -0.38
C GLU A 398 -25.81 18.30 1.01
N VAL A 399 -24.75 17.61 1.45
CA VAL A 399 -24.61 17.13 2.82
C VAL A 399 -24.72 18.29 3.82
N LEU A 400 -24.00 19.38 3.58
CA LEU A 400 -24.03 20.55 4.47
C LEU A 400 -25.42 21.20 4.51
N LYS A 401 -26.07 21.36 3.34
CA LYS A 401 -27.46 21.87 3.26
C LYS A 401 -28.43 20.97 4.02
N CYS A 402 -28.35 19.67 3.80
CA CYS A 402 -29.17 18.66 4.45
C CYS A 402 -29.02 18.70 5.98
N LEU A 403 -27.78 18.67 6.48
CA LEU A 403 -27.49 18.66 7.92
C LEU A 403 -27.81 19.98 8.63
N SER A 404 -27.84 21.11 7.92
CA SER A 404 -28.23 22.41 8.50
C SER A 404 -29.69 22.44 8.99
N THR A 405 -30.54 21.56 8.46
CA THR A 405 -31.96 21.45 8.85
C THR A 405 -32.16 20.66 10.16
N VAL A 406 -31.12 19.96 10.63
CA VAL A 406 -31.19 19.11 11.82
C VAL A 406 -30.96 19.96 13.07
N THR A 407 -32.05 20.34 13.75
CA THR A 407 -31.98 21.01 15.06
C THR A 407 -32.02 19.97 16.18
N VAL A 408 -30.96 19.87 16.99
CA VAL A 408 -30.92 18.99 18.18
C VAL A 408 -31.16 19.82 19.44
N PRO A 409 -32.07 19.41 20.35
CA PRO A 409 -32.41 20.21 21.53
C PRO A 409 -31.21 20.37 22.47
N ARG A 410 -30.81 21.62 22.76
CA ARG A 410 -29.77 21.93 23.76
C ARG A 410 -30.43 22.04 25.14
N LYS A 411 -30.56 20.90 25.84
CA LYS A 411 -30.90 20.81 27.28
C LYS A 411 -32.21 21.50 27.71
N SER A 412 -33.35 20.82 27.62
CA SER A 412 -34.51 21.14 28.45
C SER A 412 -35.20 19.86 28.90
N LYS A 413 -35.13 19.54 30.21
CA LYS A 413 -35.90 18.49 30.91
C LYS A 413 -36.05 17.15 30.16
N GLN A 414 -34.95 16.56 29.69
CA GLN A 414 -34.97 15.24 29.05
C GLN A 414 -34.64 14.12 30.06
N SER A 415 -35.27 12.96 29.89
CA SER A 415 -34.87 11.72 30.58
C SER A 415 -33.42 11.32 30.21
N SER A 416 -32.77 10.47 31.01
CA SER A 416 -31.37 10.06 30.74
C SER A 416 -31.18 9.42 29.35
N SER A 417 -32.15 8.61 28.90
CA SER A 417 -32.13 7.97 27.57
C SER A 417 -32.31 8.96 26.40
N GLN A 418 -33.16 9.99 26.57
CA GLN A 418 -33.35 11.04 25.57
C GLN A 418 -32.11 11.94 25.44
N ALA A 419 -31.44 12.24 26.56
CA ALA A 419 -30.19 12.99 26.53
C ALA A 419 -29.07 12.24 25.79
N GLU A 420 -28.97 10.91 25.97
CA GLU A 420 -27.99 10.07 25.30
C GLU A 420 -28.18 10.00 23.78
N THR A 421 -29.43 9.83 23.33
CA THR A 421 -29.77 9.78 21.90
C THR A 421 -29.52 11.12 21.20
N ALA A 422 -29.81 12.24 21.86
CA ALA A 422 -29.50 13.57 21.38
C ALA A 422 -27.98 13.81 21.23
N LEU A 423 -27.18 13.41 22.23
CA LEU A 423 -25.72 13.53 22.19
C LEU A 423 -25.10 12.66 21.08
N MET A 424 -25.57 11.43 20.92
CA MET A 424 -25.11 10.54 19.84
C MET A 424 -25.38 11.13 18.46
N LEU A 425 -26.60 11.62 18.23
CA LEU A 425 -26.96 12.23 16.95
C LEU A 425 -26.15 13.50 16.69
N GLN A 426 -26.01 14.38 17.68
CA GLN A 426 -25.22 15.61 17.52
C GLN A 426 -23.76 15.31 17.21
N ALA A 427 -23.15 14.33 17.89
CA ALA A 427 -21.78 13.91 17.60
C ALA A 427 -21.62 13.43 16.16
N LYS A 428 -22.54 12.59 15.66
CA LYS A 428 -22.54 12.12 14.27
C LYS A 428 -22.70 13.26 13.26
N VAL A 429 -23.66 14.14 13.50
CA VAL A 429 -23.99 15.27 12.61
C VAL A 429 -22.81 16.25 12.53
N SER A 430 -22.27 16.68 13.67
CA SER A 430 -21.14 17.62 13.70
C SER A 430 -19.88 17.01 13.06
N ARG A 431 -19.62 15.70 13.23
CA ARG A 431 -18.51 15.02 12.52
C ARG A 431 -18.71 14.96 11.01
N LEU A 432 -19.91 14.61 10.54
CA LEU A 432 -20.18 14.50 9.10
C LEU A 432 -20.13 15.89 8.42
N ARG A 433 -20.61 16.93 9.10
CA ARG A 433 -20.43 18.33 8.67
C ARG A 433 -18.96 18.72 8.59
N ALA A 434 -18.17 18.39 9.61
CA ALA A 434 -16.73 18.64 9.60
C ALA A 434 -16.03 17.92 8.45
N PHE A 435 -16.31 16.63 8.26
CA PHE A 435 -15.77 15.84 7.15
C PHE A 435 -16.14 16.42 5.78
N SER A 436 -17.38 16.87 5.60
CA SER A 436 -17.84 17.47 4.35
C SER A 436 -17.18 18.82 4.07
N ARG A 437 -17.02 19.69 5.08
CA ARG A 437 -16.27 20.95 4.92
C ARG A 437 -14.80 20.73 4.58
N ALA A 438 -14.16 19.74 5.21
CA ALA A 438 -12.78 19.37 4.89
C ALA A 438 -12.66 18.88 3.44
N SER A 439 -13.61 18.04 2.99
CA SER A 439 -13.65 17.50 1.64
C SER A 439 -13.88 18.58 0.57
N LEU A 440 -14.54 19.70 0.90
CA LEU A 440 -14.72 20.85 -0.01
C LEU A 440 -13.50 21.79 -0.10
N GLY A 441 -12.36 21.42 0.50
CA GLY A 441 -11.12 22.20 0.42
C GLY A 441 -10.96 23.28 1.48
N PHE A 442 -11.52 23.06 2.68
CA PHE A 442 -11.30 23.93 3.85
C PHE A 442 -11.68 25.41 3.66
N GLN A 443 -12.71 25.70 2.88
CA GLN A 443 -13.14 27.09 2.62
C GLN A 443 -13.65 27.80 3.89
N ASP A 444 -14.24 27.04 4.82
CA ASP A 444 -14.88 27.54 6.04
C ASP A 444 -14.25 26.88 7.28
N LEU A 445 -13.05 27.35 7.63
CA LEU A 445 -12.21 26.73 8.67
C LEU A 445 -12.76 26.93 10.08
N GLN A 446 -13.37 28.09 10.35
CA GLN A 446 -13.93 28.37 11.67
C GLN A 446 -15.08 27.41 11.98
N ASN A 447 -16.04 27.25 11.06
CA ASN A 447 -17.13 26.30 11.27
C ASN A 447 -16.67 24.85 11.25
N LEU A 448 -15.58 24.51 10.55
CA LEU A 448 -14.94 23.19 10.66
C LEU A 448 -14.47 22.94 12.10
N LYS A 449 -13.76 23.91 12.70
CA LYS A 449 -13.25 23.80 14.08
C LYS A 449 -14.39 23.71 15.09
N ASP A 450 -15.40 24.57 14.94
CA ASP A 450 -16.56 24.57 15.82
C ASP A 450 -17.30 23.22 15.78
N ASP A 451 -17.44 22.63 14.59
CA ASP A 451 -18.07 21.31 14.43
C ASP A 451 -17.21 20.17 15.01
N LEU A 452 -15.89 20.25 14.89
CA LEU A 452 -14.98 19.29 15.53
C LEU A 452 -15.02 19.38 17.06
N LEU A 453 -15.01 20.61 17.60
CA LEU A 453 -15.11 20.88 19.03
C LEU A 453 -16.46 20.44 19.59
N GLU A 454 -17.55 20.73 18.88
CA GLU A 454 -18.89 20.30 19.28
C GLU A 454 -19.00 18.77 19.27
N ALA A 455 -18.44 18.11 18.26
CA ALA A 455 -18.38 16.65 18.22
C ALA A 455 -17.55 16.06 19.36
N ASP A 456 -16.36 16.58 19.63
CA ASP A 456 -15.50 16.13 20.75
C ASP A 456 -16.20 16.35 22.10
N HIS A 457 -16.90 17.48 22.27
CA HIS A 457 -17.70 17.76 23.46
C HIS A 457 -18.85 16.75 23.63
N CYS A 458 -19.59 16.45 22.57
CA CYS A 458 -20.67 15.47 22.61
C CYS A 458 -20.17 14.06 22.89
N SER A 459 -19.06 13.65 22.27
CA SER A 459 -18.40 12.35 22.53
C SER A 459 -17.95 12.24 23.99
N LYS A 460 -17.34 13.29 24.55
CA LYS A 460 -16.93 13.31 25.97
C LYS A 460 -18.14 13.25 26.90
N GLY A 461 -19.18 14.04 26.63
CA GLY A 461 -20.42 14.01 27.41
C GLY A 461 -21.10 12.64 27.37
N LEU A 462 -21.04 11.94 26.23
CA LEU A 462 -21.51 10.56 26.11
C LEU A 462 -20.66 9.59 26.95
N SER A 463 -19.34 9.71 26.92
CA SER A 463 -18.45 8.89 27.76
C SER A 463 -18.71 9.09 29.26
N ASP A 464 -18.92 10.33 29.70
CA ASP A 464 -19.17 10.70 31.09
C ASP A 464 -20.52 10.14 31.58
N LEU A 465 -21.57 10.24 30.77
CA LEU A 465 -22.89 9.64 31.07
C LEU A 465 -22.85 8.11 31.16
N LEU A 466 -21.96 7.47 30.40
CA LEU A 466 -21.83 6.01 30.33
C LEU A 466 -20.92 5.41 31.41
N ALA A 467 -20.13 6.22 32.13
CA ALA A 467 -19.17 5.75 33.13
C ALA A 467 -19.80 4.96 34.32
N PRO A 468 -20.94 5.36 34.92
CA PRO A 468 -21.48 4.68 36.10
C PRO A 468 -22.29 3.39 35.83
N ASP A 469 -22.85 3.20 34.62
CA ASP A 469 -23.89 2.17 34.35
C ASP A 469 -23.46 1.01 33.42
N ARG A 470 -22.16 0.88 33.12
CA ARG A 470 -21.65 -0.17 32.18
C ARG A 470 -22.05 -1.60 32.53
N LYS A 471 -22.32 -1.90 33.80
CA LYS A 471 -22.69 -3.26 34.28
C LYS A 471 -24.17 -3.62 34.11
N LYS A 472 -25.07 -2.64 33.89
CA LYS A 472 -26.53 -2.86 33.88
C LYS A 472 -27.17 -2.82 32.48
N ARG A 473 -26.45 -2.44 31.43
CA ARG A 473 -27.00 -2.29 30.06
C ARG A 473 -26.98 -3.59 29.26
N GLY A 474 -28.01 -3.79 28.45
CA GLY A 474 -28.13 -4.93 27.52
C GLY A 474 -27.08 -4.89 26.39
N ARG A 475 -26.90 -6.04 25.72
CA ARG A 475 -25.91 -6.22 24.63
C ARG A 475 -26.14 -5.28 23.44
N VAL A 476 -27.40 -4.97 23.11
CA VAL A 476 -27.79 -4.15 21.94
C VAL A 476 -27.47 -2.68 22.14
N ASP A 477 -27.74 -2.13 23.32
CA ASP A 477 -27.41 -0.74 23.65
C ASP A 477 -25.91 -0.49 23.59
N MET A 478 -25.11 -1.40 24.16
CA MET A 478 -23.64 -1.32 24.09
C MET A 478 -23.09 -1.34 22.66
N PHE A 479 -23.73 -2.05 21.73
CA PHE A 479 -23.33 -2.07 20.32
C PHE A 479 -23.52 -0.69 19.67
N LYS A 480 -24.69 -0.07 19.87
CA LYS A 480 -25.04 1.24 19.29
C LYS A 480 -24.04 2.34 19.71
N TYR A 481 -23.64 2.38 20.99
CA TYR A 481 -22.66 3.37 21.47
C TYR A 481 -21.28 3.17 20.84
N ARG A 482 -20.78 1.93 20.82
CA ARG A 482 -19.46 1.62 20.24
C ARG A 482 -19.41 1.95 18.75
N TRP A 483 -20.50 1.68 18.03
CA TRP A 483 -20.67 2.09 16.64
C TRP A 483 -20.45 3.59 16.45
N THR A 484 -21.08 4.41 17.29
CA THR A 484 -20.93 5.87 17.22
C THR A 484 -19.52 6.35 17.56
N GLU A 485 -18.86 5.73 18.53
CA GLU A 485 -17.49 6.08 18.93
C GLU A 485 -16.47 5.76 17.81
N ILE A 486 -16.63 4.61 17.15
CA ILE A 486 -15.77 4.23 16.02
C ILE A 486 -16.06 5.10 14.81
N LEU A 487 -17.33 5.36 14.46
CA LEU A 487 -17.70 6.23 13.35
C LEU A 487 -17.18 7.67 13.54
N THR A 488 -17.27 8.19 14.76
CA THR A 488 -16.78 9.54 15.08
C THR A 488 -15.25 9.60 15.04
N SER A 489 -14.55 8.57 15.52
CA SER A 489 -13.09 8.44 15.43
C SER A 489 -12.62 8.29 13.98
N LEU A 490 -13.29 7.46 13.18
CA LEU A 490 -13.05 7.29 11.75
C LEU A 490 -13.15 8.63 11.00
N SER A 491 -14.24 9.36 11.25
CA SER A 491 -14.46 10.69 10.63
C SER A 491 -13.40 11.70 11.07
N LYS A 492 -13.02 11.70 12.36
CA LYS A 492 -11.93 12.54 12.89
C LYS A 492 -10.61 12.24 12.19
N SER A 493 -10.25 10.96 12.06
CA SER A 493 -9.04 10.54 11.37
C SER A 493 -9.05 10.93 9.89
N ARG A 494 -10.19 10.86 9.20
CA ARG A 494 -10.31 11.34 7.81
C ARG A 494 -10.06 12.85 7.68
N VAL A 495 -10.62 13.66 8.60
CA VAL A 495 -10.38 15.10 8.61
C VAL A 495 -8.90 15.40 8.85
N ILE A 496 -8.28 14.77 9.85
CA ILE A 496 -6.85 14.96 10.15
C ILE A 496 -5.98 14.51 8.96
N MET A 497 -6.35 13.42 8.28
CA MET A 497 -5.68 12.98 7.06
C MET A 497 -5.76 14.03 5.95
N LEU A 498 -6.93 14.62 5.69
CA LEU A 498 -7.10 15.68 4.69
C LEU A 498 -6.29 16.95 5.03
N GLN A 499 -6.02 17.20 6.31
CA GLN A 499 -5.14 18.28 6.77
C GLN A 499 -3.65 17.96 6.55
N GLY A 500 -3.31 16.71 6.20
CA GLY A 500 -1.95 16.25 5.92
C GLY A 500 -1.21 15.63 7.13
N ASP A 501 -1.85 15.52 8.30
CA ASP A 501 -1.24 14.86 9.47
C ASP A 501 -1.57 13.36 9.52
N TYR A 502 -0.88 12.57 8.70
CA TYR A 502 -1.12 11.13 8.62
C TYR A 502 -0.79 10.38 9.91
N ILE A 503 0.27 10.78 10.61
CA ILE A 503 0.67 10.15 11.88
C ILE A 503 -0.36 10.48 12.98
N GLY A 504 -0.86 11.72 13.04
CA GLY A 504 -1.94 12.09 13.97
C GLY A 504 -3.23 11.33 13.68
N ALA A 505 -3.57 11.16 12.39
CA ALA A 505 -4.73 10.37 11.99
C ALA A 505 -4.61 8.89 12.43
N LEU A 506 -3.43 8.28 12.32
CA LEU A 506 -3.14 6.92 12.80
C LEU A 506 -3.28 6.80 14.32
N GLN A 507 -2.77 7.79 15.08
CA GLN A 507 -2.85 7.80 16.54
C GLN A 507 -4.29 7.79 17.05
N VAL A 508 -5.20 8.47 16.34
CA VAL A 508 -6.64 8.47 16.65
C VAL A 508 -7.32 7.18 16.19
N LEU A 509 -6.97 6.67 15.00
CA LEU A 509 -7.67 5.55 14.37
C LEU A 509 -7.32 4.20 14.98
N GLN A 510 -6.04 3.93 15.26
CA GLN A 510 -5.57 2.61 15.67
C GLN A 510 -6.19 2.10 16.98
N PRO A 511 -6.36 2.91 18.05
CA PRO A 511 -7.07 2.48 19.25
C PRO A 511 -8.53 2.11 18.95
N ALA A 512 -9.23 2.95 18.20
CA ALA A 512 -10.62 2.72 17.81
C ALA A 512 -10.79 1.46 16.94
N LEU A 513 -9.85 1.21 16.03
CA LEU A 513 -9.84 0.01 15.19
C LEU A 513 -9.61 -1.26 16.01
N ARG A 514 -8.67 -1.25 16.96
CA ARG A 514 -8.45 -2.40 17.87
C ARG A 514 -9.71 -2.72 18.66
N ASP A 515 -10.38 -1.68 19.16
CA ASP A 515 -11.66 -1.82 19.84
C ASP A 515 -12.76 -2.35 18.92
N ALA A 516 -12.84 -1.88 17.67
CA ALA A 516 -13.79 -2.36 16.68
C ALA A 516 -13.61 -3.85 16.39
N ILE A 517 -12.38 -4.30 16.12
CA ILE A 517 -12.06 -5.70 15.84
C ILE A 517 -12.47 -6.61 17.00
N LEU A 518 -12.13 -6.22 18.23
CA LEU A 518 -12.41 -7.04 19.42
C LEU A 518 -13.90 -7.06 19.80
N LYS A 519 -14.63 -5.95 19.61
CA LYS A 519 -15.96 -5.74 20.19
C LYS A 519 -17.11 -5.84 19.19
N ILE A 520 -16.88 -5.50 17.92
CA ILE A 520 -17.87 -5.53 16.84
C ILE A 520 -17.60 -6.72 15.92
N GLY A 521 -16.32 -6.90 15.54
CA GLY A 521 -15.87 -7.98 14.67
C GLY A 521 -15.27 -7.49 13.35
N GLU A 522 -14.48 -8.34 12.72
CA GLU A 522 -13.71 -8.03 11.49
C GLU A 522 -14.58 -7.99 10.22
N THR A 523 -15.75 -8.63 10.22
CA THR A 523 -16.66 -8.68 9.06
C THR A 523 -17.59 -7.47 8.96
N ASP A 524 -17.51 -6.56 9.92
CA ASP A 524 -18.38 -5.41 9.99
C ASP A 524 -17.92 -4.28 9.06
N VAL A 525 -18.86 -3.62 8.38
CA VAL A 525 -18.56 -2.60 7.37
C VAL A 525 -17.75 -1.44 7.95
N LEU A 526 -18.03 -0.98 9.17
CA LEU A 526 -17.23 0.09 9.78
C LEU A 526 -15.84 -0.37 10.17
N THR A 527 -15.70 -1.61 10.66
CA THR A 527 -14.39 -2.19 10.95
C THR A 527 -13.56 -2.32 9.67
N LEU A 528 -14.18 -2.72 8.56
CA LEU A 528 -13.54 -2.80 7.25
C LEU A 528 -13.10 -1.42 6.75
N GLU A 529 -13.97 -0.41 6.83
CA GLU A 529 -13.63 0.98 6.49
C GLU A 529 -12.49 1.55 7.33
N ALA A 530 -12.51 1.32 8.64
CA ALA A 530 -11.45 1.72 9.54
C ALA A 530 -10.14 0.98 9.23
N THR A 531 -10.23 -0.29 8.84
CA THR A 531 -9.07 -1.09 8.42
C THR A 531 -8.48 -0.53 7.13
N LEU A 532 -9.30 -0.24 6.11
CA LEU A 532 -8.82 0.34 4.84
C LEU A 532 -8.20 1.72 5.05
N LEU A 533 -8.80 2.59 5.87
CA LEU A 533 -8.21 3.88 6.20
C LEU A 533 -6.86 3.73 6.93
N ASN A 534 -6.75 2.76 7.86
CA ASN A 534 -5.49 2.47 8.53
C ASN A 534 -4.43 1.95 7.54
N CYS A 535 -4.82 1.08 6.59
CA CYS A 535 -3.91 0.61 5.52
C CYS A 535 -3.42 1.77 4.66
N HIS A 536 -4.32 2.66 4.24
CA HIS A 536 -3.98 3.84 3.45
C HIS A 536 -2.98 4.74 4.20
N LEU A 537 -3.25 5.06 5.46
CA LEU A 537 -2.37 5.88 6.28
C LEU A 537 -1.00 5.21 6.52
N GLN A 538 -0.96 3.89 6.67
CA GLN A 538 0.30 3.14 6.77
C GLN A 538 1.13 3.24 5.48
N ILE A 539 0.49 3.12 4.31
CA ILE A 539 1.15 3.31 3.01
C ILE A 539 1.69 4.74 2.89
N LEU A 540 0.87 5.76 3.20
CA LEU A 540 1.26 7.18 3.14
C LEU A 540 2.35 7.59 4.15
N THR A 541 2.58 6.80 5.19
CA THR A 541 3.65 7.03 6.19
C THR A 541 4.89 6.17 5.93
N GLY A 542 4.96 5.48 4.79
CA GLY A 542 6.10 4.64 4.41
C GLY A 542 6.11 3.24 5.05
N GLN A 543 5.10 2.87 5.84
CA GLN A 543 4.92 1.52 6.39
C GLN A 543 4.23 0.59 5.37
N VAL A 544 4.73 0.59 4.14
CA VAL A 544 4.05 0.03 2.95
C VAL A 544 3.73 -1.45 3.12
N ARG A 545 4.70 -2.27 3.56
CA ARG A 545 4.50 -3.73 3.73
C ARG A 545 3.42 -4.07 4.75
N LEU A 546 3.39 -3.35 5.88
CA LEU A 546 2.37 -3.55 6.92
C LEU A 546 0.98 -3.14 6.42
N GLY A 547 0.91 -2.01 5.72
CA GLY A 547 -0.32 -1.53 5.09
C GLY A 547 -0.83 -2.51 4.04
N ARG A 548 0.05 -3.01 3.18
CA ARG A 548 -0.26 -4.01 2.15
C ARG A 548 -0.80 -5.30 2.75
N GLN A 549 -0.08 -5.90 3.70
CA GLN A 549 -0.50 -7.16 4.32
C GLN A 549 -1.85 -7.03 5.03
N SER A 550 -2.08 -5.91 5.71
CA SER A 550 -3.37 -5.64 6.35
C SER A 550 -4.47 -5.43 5.33
N CYS A 551 -4.17 -4.77 4.20
CA CYS A 551 -5.11 -4.54 3.10
C CYS A 551 -5.47 -5.83 2.38
N GLU A 552 -4.52 -6.73 2.11
CA GLU A 552 -4.77 -8.05 1.49
C GLU A 552 -5.75 -8.87 2.35
N ARG A 553 -5.53 -8.93 3.67
CA ARG A 553 -6.46 -9.61 4.59
C ARG A 553 -7.84 -8.96 4.59
N CYS A 554 -7.90 -7.62 4.61
CA CYS A 554 -9.17 -6.88 4.57
C CYS A 554 -9.91 -7.14 3.25
N ALA A 555 -9.20 -7.15 2.12
CA ALA A 555 -9.74 -7.43 0.80
C ALA A 555 -10.33 -8.84 0.73
N ASP A 556 -9.65 -9.86 1.29
CA ASP A 556 -10.20 -11.22 1.38
C ASP A 556 -11.53 -11.24 2.15
N VAL A 557 -11.61 -10.55 3.29
CA VAL A 557 -12.85 -10.47 4.08
C VAL A 557 -13.95 -9.74 3.30
N ILE A 558 -13.63 -8.63 2.63
CA ILE A 558 -14.59 -7.87 1.80
C ILE A 558 -15.11 -8.75 0.65
N LEU A 559 -14.24 -9.49 -0.03
CA LEU A 559 -14.60 -10.39 -1.11
C LEU A 559 -15.54 -11.51 -0.63
N GLU A 560 -15.28 -12.11 0.52
CA GLU A 560 -16.11 -13.18 1.08
C GLU A 560 -17.48 -12.66 1.57
N THR A 561 -17.54 -11.45 2.12
CA THR A 561 -18.74 -10.90 2.79
C THR A 561 -19.63 -10.07 1.85
N LEU A 562 -19.03 -9.10 1.16
CA LEU A 562 -19.73 -8.10 0.35
C LEU A 562 -19.66 -8.45 -1.14
N GLY A 563 -18.51 -8.94 -1.59
CA GLY A 563 -18.24 -9.32 -2.98
C GLY A 563 -17.28 -8.36 -3.70
N PRO A 564 -16.83 -8.73 -4.91
CA PRO A 564 -15.79 -8.04 -5.68
C PRO A 564 -16.22 -6.68 -6.24
N GLU A 565 -17.52 -6.48 -6.45
CA GLU A 565 -18.09 -5.25 -6.99
C GLU A 565 -18.51 -4.27 -5.88
N HIS A 566 -18.24 -4.58 -4.61
CA HIS A 566 -18.52 -3.65 -3.54
C HIS A 566 -17.55 -2.45 -3.59
N ASN A 567 -17.99 -1.25 -3.21
CA ASN A 567 -17.13 -0.05 -3.26
C ASN A 567 -15.89 -0.16 -2.37
N LEU A 568 -16.00 -0.84 -1.23
CA LEU A 568 -14.83 -1.18 -0.39
C LEU A 568 -13.87 -2.16 -1.05
N ALA A 569 -14.34 -3.02 -1.97
CA ALA A 569 -13.45 -3.91 -2.72
C ALA A 569 -12.61 -3.11 -3.72
N LEU A 570 -13.24 -2.17 -4.43
CA LEU A 570 -12.54 -1.23 -5.31
C LEU A 570 -11.56 -0.34 -4.54
N GLU A 571 -11.94 0.14 -3.34
CA GLU A 571 -11.05 0.90 -2.48
C GLU A 571 -9.87 0.04 -1.98
N ALA A 572 -10.10 -1.22 -1.61
CA ALA A 572 -9.02 -2.13 -1.24
C ALA A 572 -8.05 -2.37 -2.42
N GLU A 573 -8.57 -2.58 -3.62
CA GLU A 573 -7.77 -2.74 -4.84
C GLU A 573 -6.92 -1.49 -5.13
N TYR A 574 -7.52 -0.30 -5.04
CA TYR A 574 -6.80 0.99 -5.14
C TYR A 574 -5.63 1.08 -4.15
N LEU A 575 -5.82 0.62 -2.91
CA LEU A 575 -4.77 0.64 -1.89
C LEU A 575 -3.69 -0.42 -2.12
N LEU A 576 -4.04 -1.60 -2.64
CA LEU A 576 -3.07 -2.61 -3.05
C LEU A 576 -2.21 -2.12 -4.21
N ILE A 577 -2.81 -1.43 -5.18
CA ILE A 577 -2.09 -0.76 -6.27
C ILE A 577 -1.14 0.31 -5.69
N ALA A 578 -1.59 1.13 -4.74
CA ALA A 578 -0.76 2.14 -4.09
C ALA A 578 0.42 1.50 -3.32
N ALA A 579 0.20 0.36 -2.68
CA ALA A 579 1.26 -0.39 -2.02
C ALA A 579 2.26 -0.98 -3.02
N ALA A 580 1.78 -1.60 -4.10
CA ALA A 580 2.63 -2.13 -5.16
C ALA A 580 3.44 -1.02 -5.84
N GLN A 581 2.84 0.15 -6.03
CA GLN A 581 3.49 1.37 -6.51
C GLN A 581 4.65 1.77 -5.58
N ALA A 582 4.37 1.92 -4.29
CA ALA A 582 5.38 2.31 -3.29
C ALA A 582 6.45 1.24 -3.02
N GLU A 583 6.23 -0.01 -3.44
CA GLU A 583 7.25 -1.08 -3.45
C GLU A 583 8.05 -1.12 -4.76
N GLY A 584 7.59 -0.44 -5.80
CA GLY A 584 8.24 -0.40 -7.11
C GLY A 584 7.83 -1.49 -8.09
N LEU A 585 6.76 -2.24 -7.80
CA LEU A 585 6.18 -3.26 -8.68
C LEU A 585 5.32 -2.60 -9.77
N LEU A 586 5.92 -1.70 -10.56
CA LEU A 586 5.20 -0.77 -11.42
C LEU A 586 4.43 -1.45 -12.55
N THR A 587 4.96 -2.54 -13.12
CA THR A 587 4.29 -3.28 -14.21
C THR A 587 2.97 -3.89 -13.74
N LEU A 588 3.00 -4.55 -12.58
CA LEU A 588 1.81 -5.10 -11.94
C LEU A 588 0.81 -3.98 -11.57
N ALA A 589 1.30 -2.92 -10.92
CA ALA A 589 0.45 -1.80 -10.50
C ALA A 589 -0.23 -1.10 -11.68
N LEU A 590 0.45 -0.95 -12.83
CA LEU A 590 -0.14 -0.40 -14.05
C LEU A 590 -1.28 -1.28 -14.60
N ASP A 591 -1.05 -2.58 -14.71
CA ASP A 591 -2.06 -3.51 -15.22
C ASP A 591 -3.28 -3.57 -14.29
N ASP A 592 -3.07 -3.55 -12.97
CA ASP A 592 -4.13 -3.53 -11.96
C ASP A 592 -4.90 -2.20 -11.99
N SER A 593 -4.19 -1.08 -12.12
CA SER A 593 -4.80 0.26 -12.17
C SER A 593 -5.66 0.48 -13.42
N LYS A 594 -5.23 -0.03 -14.59
CA LYS A 594 -6.03 0.03 -15.82
C LYS A 594 -7.34 -0.75 -15.70
N ASP A 595 -7.29 -1.94 -15.11
CA ASP A 595 -8.45 -2.82 -14.86
C ASP A 595 -9.43 -2.17 -13.88
N LEU A 596 -8.93 -1.64 -12.76
CA LEU A 596 -9.72 -0.89 -11.79
C LEU A 596 -10.42 0.32 -12.43
N CYS A 597 -9.72 1.10 -13.25
CA CYS A 597 -10.31 2.25 -13.96
C CYS A 597 -11.43 1.80 -14.91
N GLY A 598 -11.21 0.76 -15.73
CA GLY A 598 -12.23 0.25 -16.64
C GLY A 598 -13.49 -0.27 -15.92
N ARG A 599 -13.32 -0.94 -14.79
CA ARG A 599 -14.43 -1.40 -13.93
C ARG A 599 -15.18 -0.22 -13.29
N ALA A 600 -14.47 0.79 -12.79
CA ALA A 600 -15.11 1.97 -12.21
C ALA A 600 -15.86 2.81 -13.25
N GLU A 601 -15.29 2.99 -14.45
CA GLU A 601 -15.89 3.75 -15.54
C GLU A 601 -17.15 3.08 -16.13
N SER A 602 -17.17 1.74 -16.17
CA SER A 602 -18.32 0.97 -16.70
C SER A 602 -19.49 0.85 -15.73
N ARG A 603 -19.29 1.19 -14.46
CA ARG A 603 -20.33 1.15 -13.43
C ARG A 603 -21.28 2.33 -13.53
N VAL A 604 -22.57 2.07 -13.39
CA VAL A 604 -23.63 3.09 -13.49
C VAL A 604 -23.57 4.08 -12.32
N ASP A 605 -23.20 3.61 -11.13
CA ASP A 605 -23.15 4.42 -9.90
C ASP A 605 -21.86 5.23 -9.73
N LEU A 606 -20.78 4.83 -10.39
CA LEU A 606 -19.53 5.59 -10.45
C LEU A 606 -19.43 6.32 -11.80
N GLY A 607 -19.22 5.61 -12.90
CA GLY A 607 -19.04 6.24 -14.20
C GLY A 607 -17.75 7.07 -14.27
N PRO A 608 -17.48 7.75 -15.41
CA PRO A 608 -16.18 8.35 -15.69
C PRO A 608 -15.89 9.65 -14.91
N LYS A 609 -16.92 10.37 -14.48
CA LYS A 609 -16.80 11.67 -13.79
C LYS A 609 -16.96 11.60 -12.27
N HIS A 610 -17.29 10.43 -11.72
CA HIS A 610 -17.42 10.31 -10.27
C HIS A 610 -16.06 10.51 -9.59
N PRO A 611 -15.99 11.24 -8.47
CA PRO A 611 -14.73 11.56 -7.80
C PRO A 611 -13.83 10.36 -7.48
N SER A 612 -14.39 9.23 -7.03
CA SER A 612 -13.63 7.98 -6.85
C SER A 612 -13.00 7.46 -8.15
N THR A 613 -13.69 7.54 -9.29
CA THR A 613 -13.13 7.16 -10.60
C THR A 613 -12.02 8.13 -11.02
N LEU A 614 -12.22 9.44 -10.84
CA LEU A 614 -11.19 10.45 -11.10
C LEU A 614 -9.93 10.20 -10.26
N LYS A 615 -10.10 9.76 -9.00
CA LYS A 615 -8.99 9.38 -8.11
C LYS A 615 -8.24 8.15 -8.64
N TYR A 616 -8.94 7.13 -9.12
CA TYR A 616 -8.31 5.94 -9.71
C TYR A 616 -7.53 6.29 -10.99
N ARG A 617 -8.12 7.11 -11.88
CA ARG A 617 -7.46 7.59 -13.11
C ARG A 617 -6.26 8.48 -12.83
N SER A 618 -6.31 9.32 -11.78
CA SER A 618 -5.15 10.10 -11.33
C SER A 618 -4.01 9.21 -10.83
N GLN A 619 -4.29 8.11 -10.10
CA GLN A 619 -3.27 7.13 -9.73
C GLN A 619 -2.69 6.42 -10.96
N LEU A 620 -3.52 6.10 -11.95
CA LEU A 620 -3.02 5.54 -13.22
C LEU A 620 -2.05 6.50 -13.92
N GLY A 621 -2.38 7.79 -13.98
CA GLY A 621 -1.48 8.82 -14.52
C GLY A 621 -0.15 8.90 -13.75
N ASP A 622 -0.20 8.82 -12.42
CA ASP A 622 0.99 8.80 -11.55
C ASP A 622 1.86 7.55 -11.76
N LEU A 623 1.24 6.38 -11.95
CA LEU A 623 1.94 5.15 -12.30
C LEU A 623 2.63 5.25 -13.66
N HIS A 624 1.97 5.86 -14.65
CA HIS A 624 2.58 6.13 -15.96
C HIS A 624 3.79 7.07 -15.84
N LEU A 625 3.73 8.10 -14.98
CA LEU A 625 4.88 8.95 -14.66
C LEU A 625 6.05 8.14 -14.08
N GLN A 626 5.79 7.32 -13.06
CA GLN A 626 6.84 6.54 -12.42
C GLN A 626 7.43 5.47 -13.36
N HIS A 627 6.62 4.89 -14.25
CA HIS A 627 7.08 3.89 -15.21
C HIS A 627 7.87 4.48 -16.40
N GLY A 628 7.71 5.78 -16.67
CA GLY A 628 8.36 6.48 -17.78
C GLY A 628 7.51 6.64 -19.04
N ASN A 629 6.19 6.45 -18.95
CA ASN A 629 5.22 6.67 -20.04
C ASN A 629 4.63 8.08 -19.93
N TYR A 630 5.42 9.09 -20.28
CA TYR A 630 5.07 10.48 -19.96
C TYR A 630 3.93 11.06 -20.83
N LEU A 631 3.78 10.61 -22.08
CA LEU A 631 2.66 11.04 -22.94
C LEU A 631 1.33 10.45 -22.44
N ASP A 632 1.33 9.16 -22.06
CA ASP A 632 0.14 8.53 -21.47
C ASP A 632 -0.26 9.25 -20.18
N ALA A 633 0.72 9.56 -19.33
CA ALA A 633 0.50 10.32 -18.11
C ALA A 633 -0.10 11.70 -18.40
N GLU A 634 0.47 12.49 -19.32
CA GLU A 634 -0.07 13.80 -19.69
C GLU A 634 -1.51 13.69 -20.21
N SER A 635 -1.78 12.72 -21.09
CA SER A 635 -3.10 12.49 -21.67
C SER A 635 -4.15 12.16 -20.61
N ILE A 636 -3.86 11.18 -19.74
CA ILE A 636 -4.76 10.74 -18.67
C ILE A 636 -4.99 11.89 -17.68
N LEU A 637 -3.93 12.54 -17.21
CA LEU A 637 -4.03 13.62 -16.23
C LEU A 637 -4.77 14.84 -16.79
N THR A 638 -4.59 15.16 -18.08
CA THR A 638 -5.35 16.22 -18.76
C THR A 638 -6.83 15.87 -18.82
N SER A 639 -7.18 14.64 -19.18
CA SER A 639 -8.57 14.19 -19.19
C SER A 639 -9.20 14.24 -17.79
N VAL A 640 -8.49 13.78 -16.76
CA VAL A 640 -8.96 13.85 -15.36
C VAL A 640 -9.12 15.31 -14.92
N TRP A 641 -8.19 16.20 -15.29
CA TRP A 641 -8.29 17.62 -15.01
C TRP A 641 -9.55 18.22 -15.62
N THR A 642 -9.83 17.95 -16.90
CA THR A 642 -11.05 18.43 -17.58
C THR A 642 -12.32 17.82 -17.00
N ASP A 643 -12.31 16.51 -16.69
CA ASP A 643 -13.48 15.82 -16.13
C ASP A 643 -13.76 16.25 -14.68
N SER A 644 -12.76 16.77 -13.97
CA SER A 644 -12.93 17.34 -12.64
C SER A 644 -13.61 18.72 -12.63
N GLU A 645 -13.81 19.35 -13.79
CA GLU A 645 -14.54 20.63 -13.89
C GLU A 645 -16.01 20.46 -13.48
N GLY A 646 -16.45 21.31 -12.54
CA GLY A 646 -17.78 21.23 -11.95
C GLY A 646 -17.96 20.12 -10.91
N VAL A 647 -16.99 19.21 -10.76
CA VAL A 647 -16.97 18.17 -9.71
C VAL A 647 -16.21 18.66 -8.49
N TRP A 648 -14.99 19.18 -8.69
CA TRP A 648 -14.16 19.74 -7.65
C TRP A 648 -13.96 21.24 -7.87
N SER A 649 -14.00 22.01 -6.77
CA SER A 649 -13.64 23.43 -6.79
C SER A 649 -12.20 23.64 -7.31
N PRO A 650 -11.87 24.76 -7.96
CA PRO A 650 -10.52 25.06 -8.43
C PRO A 650 -9.42 24.95 -7.36
N VAL A 651 -9.76 25.23 -6.10
CA VAL A 651 -8.85 25.16 -4.95
C VAL A 651 -8.90 23.80 -4.21
N HIS A 652 -9.64 22.83 -4.75
CA HIS A 652 -9.78 21.53 -4.12
C HIS A 652 -8.44 20.76 -4.11
N PRO A 653 -8.04 20.13 -2.99
CA PRO A 653 -6.81 19.36 -2.84
C PRO A 653 -6.49 18.40 -3.99
N SER A 654 -7.44 17.54 -4.36
CA SER A 654 -7.23 16.55 -5.43
C SER A 654 -6.96 17.21 -6.79
N ARG A 655 -7.59 18.35 -7.06
CA ARG A 655 -7.39 19.09 -8.31
C ARG A 655 -5.99 19.70 -8.34
N LEU A 656 -5.58 20.38 -7.27
CA LEU A 656 -4.22 20.93 -7.14
C LEU A 656 -3.14 19.83 -7.26
N ARG A 657 -3.38 18.63 -6.70
CA ARG A 657 -2.48 17.48 -6.83
C ARG A 657 -2.35 16.99 -8.28
N ILE A 658 -3.46 16.87 -9.01
CA ILE A 658 -3.45 16.52 -10.44
C ILE A 658 -2.65 17.54 -11.25
N GLN A 659 -2.77 18.83 -10.93
CA GLN A 659 -2.01 19.87 -11.60
C GLN A 659 -0.49 19.73 -11.39
N SER A 660 -0.06 19.42 -10.16
CA SER A 660 1.36 19.14 -9.88
C SER A 660 1.87 17.90 -10.62
N GLN A 661 1.04 16.85 -10.76
CA GLN A 661 1.38 15.66 -11.55
C GLN A 661 1.48 15.98 -13.05
N LEU A 662 0.58 16.81 -13.57
CA LEU A 662 0.62 17.28 -14.96
C LEU A 662 1.89 18.10 -15.23
N ALA A 663 2.28 18.97 -14.30
CA ALA A 663 3.54 19.71 -14.37
C ALA A 663 4.74 18.76 -14.44
N LEU A 664 4.73 17.67 -13.64
CA LEU A 664 5.78 16.67 -13.67
C LEU A 664 5.81 15.90 -15.01
N ALA A 665 4.66 15.56 -15.59
CA ALA A 665 4.57 14.94 -16.92
C ALA A 665 5.20 15.84 -17.99
N ARG A 666 4.79 17.11 -18.02
CA ARG A 666 5.28 18.12 -18.94
C ARG A 666 6.78 18.40 -18.77
N TYR A 667 7.27 18.40 -17.54
CA TYR A 667 8.70 18.47 -17.24
C TYR A 667 9.47 17.32 -17.90
N HIS A 668 8.98 16.09 -17.75
CA HIS A 668 9.63 14.92 -18.34
C HIS A 668 9.59 14.94 -19.87
N LEU A 669 8.52 15.45 -20.46
CA LEU A 669 8.39 15.66 -21.91
C LEU A 669 9.23 16.83 -22.46
N GLY A 670 9.79 17.67 -21.60
CA GLY A 670 10.59 18.85 -22.02
C GLY A 670 9.77 20.12 -22.24
N LYS A 671 8.46 20.10 -21.98
CA LYS A 671 7.54 21.26 -22.06
C LYS A 671 7.69 22.18 -20.84
N LEU A 672 8.89 22.76 -20.66
CA LEU A 672 9.30 23.42 -19.42
C LEU A 672 8.45 24.65 -19.06
N GLU A 673 8.06 25.46 -20.04
CA GLU A 673 7.21 26.65 -19.80
C GLU A 673 5.83 26.27 -19.25
N MET A 674 5.19 25.27 -19.85
CA MET A 674 3.90 24.76 -19.39
C MET A 674 4.02 24.13 -18.00
N ALA A 675 5.07 23.35 -17.77
CA ALA A 675 5.33 22.74 -16.46
C ALA A 675 5.53 23.79 -15.36
N GLU A 676 6.19 24.91 -15.67
CA GLU A 676 6.35 26.01 -14.74
C GLU A 676 5.01 26.68 -14.40
N VAL A 677 4.18 26.97 -15.40
CA VAL A 677 2.86 27.59 -15.17
C VAL A 677 1.97 26.69 -14.30
N ASP A 678 1.93 25.39 -14.61
CA ASP A 678 1.15 24.41 -13.85
C ASP A 678 1.63 24.30 -12.39
N ILE A 679 2.95 24.21 -12.17
CA ILE A 679 3.46 24.06 -10.81
C ILE A 679 3.34 25.36 -10.00
N CYS A 680 3.48 26.53 -10.64
CA CYS A 680 3.27 27.83 -10.01
C CYS A 680 1.83 28.03 -9.56
N THR A 681 0.87 27.60 -10.38
CA THR A 681 -0.56 27.71 -10.04
C THR A 681 -0.95 26.70 -8.96
N ALA A 682 -0.47 25.45 -9.05
CA ALA A 682 -0.68 24.43 -8.01
C ALA A 682 -0.10 24.86 -6.65
N LEU A 683 1.17 25.30 -6.61
CA LEU A 683 1.82 25.77 -5.39
C LEU A 683 1.10 26.97 -4.78
N ARG A 684 0.70 27.95 -5.60
CA ARG A 684 -0.04 29.13 -5.12
C ARG A 684 -1.36 28.71 -4.46
N GLY A 685 -2.14 27.85 -5.12
CA GLY A 685 -3.39 27.33 -4.57
C GLY A 685 -3.20 26.52 -3.30
N GLN A 686 -2.16 25.67 -3.23
CA GLN A 686 -1.86 24.88 -2.04
C GLN A 686 -1.42 25.76 -0.87
N LEU A 687 -0.55 26.74 -1.08
CA LEU A 687 -0.09 27.65 -0.02
C LEU A 687 -1.23 28.52 0.54
N GLN A 688 -2.16 28.94 -0.31
CA GLN A 688 -3.38 29.64 0.12
C GLN A 688 -4.32 28.73 0.91
N THR A 689 -4.55 27.51 0.42
CA THR A 689 -5.53 26.59 1.00
C THR A 689 -5.06 26.00 2.32
N TYR A 690 -3.80 25.57 2.37
CA TYR A 690 -3.24 24.82 3.50
C TYR A 690 -2.46 25.70 4.48
N LEU A 691 -1.58 26.57 3.99
CA LEU A 691 -0.75 27.43 4.85
C LEU A 691 -1.37 28.81 5.13
N ARG A 692 -2.51 29.11 4.51
CA ARG A 692 -3.25 30.39 4.66
C ARG A 692 -2.40 31.62 4.37
N MET A 693 -1.49 31.49 3.41
CA MET A 693 -0.69 32.62 2.95
C MET A 693 -1.56 33.55 2.13
N GLU A 694 -1.52 34.85 2.41
CA GLU A 694 -2.33 35.82 1.70
C GLU A 694 -1.93 35.91 0.22
N ALA A 695 -2.90 36.11 -0.66
CA ALA A 695 -2.68 36.19 -2.11
C ALA A 695 -1.72 37.33 -2.52
N ARG A 696 -1.60 38.38 -1.70
CA ARG A 696 -0.67 39.51 -1.88
C ARG A 696 0.79 39.15 -1.58
N ASP A 697 1.01 38.13 -0.75
CA ASP A 697 2.34 37.66 -0.35
C ASP A 697 2.85 36.52 -1.24
N LEU A 698 2.09 36.19 -2.29
CA LEU A 698 2.40 35.16 -3.28
C LEU A 698 2.56 35.79 -4.68
N TRP A 699 3.33 35.14 -5.55
CA TRP A 699 3.63 35.59 -6.93
C TRP A 699 2.37 35.68 -7.80
N GLN A 700 2.27 36.66 -8.71
CA GLN A 700 1.13 36.76 -9.62
C GLN A 700 1.13 35.63 -10.65
N THR A 701 -0.05 35.33 -11.20
CA THR A 701 -0.18 34.37 -12.30
C THR A 701 0.53 34.91 -13.54
N GLY A 702 1.69 34.33 -13.86
CA GLY A 702 2.55 34.76 -14.98
C GLY A 702 3.93 35.30 -14.55
N ASP A 703 4.14 35.57 -13.26
CA ASP A 703 5.47 35.94 -12.74
C ASP A 703 6.34 34.70 -12.45
N CYS A 704 7.65 34.81 -12.67
CA CYS A 704 8.62 33.77 -12.33
C CYS A 704 8.74 33.62 -10.80
N ILE A 705 8.14 32.56 -10.25
CA ILE A 705 8.21 32.20 -8.82
C ILE A 705 9.66 32.14 -8.28
N GLY A 706 10.64 31.77 -9.11
CA GLY A 706 12.06 31.69 -8.72
C GLY A 706 12.64 33.02 -8.28
N GLU A 707 12.47 34.06 -9.10
CA GLU A 707 12.92 35.41 -8.76
C GLU A 707 12.23 35.96 -7.50
N PHE A 708 10.94 35.63 -7.33
CA PHE A 708 10.18 36.03 -6.15
C PHE A 708 10.79 35.44 -4.87
N LEU A 709 11.15 34.15 -4.91
CA LEU A 709 11.70 33.43 -3.76
C LEU A 709 13.15 33.83 -3.44
N GLU A 710 13.94 34.26 -4.41
CA GLU A 710 15.30 34.77 -4.16
C GLU A 710 15.30 36.08 -3.38
N LYS A 711 14.31 36.95 -3.61
CA LYS A 711 14.22 38.28 -3.00
C LYS A 711 13.69 38.24 -1.56
N ARG A 712 13.06 37.14 -1.12
CA ARG A 712 12.46 37.01 0.22
C ARG A 712 13.00 35.81 0.99
N ARG A 713 12.88 35.81 2.32
CA ARG A 713 13.16 34.65 3.19
C ARG A 713 12.04 33.60 3.20
N PHE A 714 11.28 33.51 2.12
CA PHE A 714 10.02 32.75 2.04
C PHE A 714 10.20 31.26 2.35
N LEU A 715 11.25 30.61 1.81
CA LEU A 715 11.52 29.20 2.07
C LEU A 715 11.82 28.94 3.57
N GLN A 716 12.41 29.92 4.27
CA GLN A 716 12.67 29.80 5.70
C GLN A 716 11.36 29.87 6.50
N ASP A 717 10.42 30.72 6.09
CA ASP A 717 9.10 30.82 6.72
C ASP A 717 8.31 29.51 6.56
N VAL A 718 8.30 28.93 5.34
CA VAL A 718 7.69 27.61 5.10
C VAL A 718 8.40 26.54 5.92
N SER A 719 9.74 26.52 5.94
CA SER A 719 10.50 25.56 6.74
C SER A 719 10.18 25.68 8.24
N ALA A 720 9.98 26.88 8.76
CA ALA A 720 9.63 27.13 10.15
C ALA A 720 8.25 26.53 10.51
N ILE A 721 7.28 26.60 9.59
CA ILE A 721 5.96 26.01 9.78
C ILE A 721 6.04 24.48 9.89
N TYR A 722 6.80 23.83 9.01
CA TYR A 722 7.01 22.37 9.07
C TYR A 722 7.84 21.97 10.31
N SER A 723 8.81 22.79 10.71
CA SER A 723 9.71 22.51 11.85
C SER A 723 9.10 22.83 13.22
N ALA A 724 8.00 23.59 13.30
CA ALA A 724 7.30 23.83 14.56
C ALA A 724 6.77 22.52 15.20
N PRO A 725 6.88 22.35 16.52
CA PRO A 725 6.25 21.24 17.25
C PRO A 725 4.73 21.35 17.18
N ARG A 726 4.02 20.21 17.27
CA ARG A 726 2.56 20.17 17.09
C ARG A 726 1.78 21.04 18.06
N SER A 727 2.30 21.26 19.26
CA SER A 727 1.69 22.10 20.30
C SER A 727 1.73 23.60 19.99
N ASP A 728 2.71 24.04 19.19
CA ASP A 728 3.02 25.45 18.96
C ASP A 728 2.65 25.89 17.53
N ARG A 729 2.07 24.98 16.74
CA ARG A 729 1.53 25.32 15.43
C ARG A 729 0.30 26.18 15.62
N ASP A 730 0.28 27.32 14.95
CA ASP A 730 -0.94 28.09 14.74
C ASP A 730 -1.98 27.15 14.14
N ASP A 731 -3.11 26.97 14.84
CA ASP A 731 -4.07 25.88 14.63
C ASP A 731 -4.77 25.99 13.25
N ASP A 732 -4.53 27.08 12.52
CA ASP A 732 -5.05 27.33 11.17
C ASP A 732 -4.14 26.83 10.04
N ARG A 733 -2.84 26.60 10.31
CA ARG A 733 -1.86 26.21 9.28
C ARG A 733 -1.74 24.68 9.19
N MET A 734 -1.95 24.16 8.00
CA MET A 734 -1.97 22.73 7.68
C MET A 734 -0.76 22.36 6.83
N PRO A 735 0.41 21.99 7.40
CA PRO A 735 1.57 21.59 6.61
C PRO A 735 1.29 20.27 5.89
N HIS A 736 0.80 20.35 4.65
CA HIS A 736 0.37 19.20 3.86
C HIS A 736 1.52 18.63 3.01
N PRO A 737 1.68 17.31 2.88
CA PRO A 737 2.73 16.70 2.05
C PRO A 737 2.69 17.10 0.56
N ASP A 738 1.51 17.37 0.00
CA ASP A 738 1.36 17.80 -1.41
C ASP A 738 2.13 19.09 -1.75
N ILE A 739 2.32 19.99 -0.78
CA ILE A 739 3.15 21.18 -0.96
C ILE A 739 4.61 20.77 -1.19
N LEU A 740 5.10 19.78 -0.43
CA LEU A 740 6.47 19.28 -0.54
C LEU A 740 6.68 18.56 -1.88
N LEU A 741 5.68 17.78 -2.33
CA LEU A 741 5.69 17.18 -3.67
C LEU A 741 5.76 18.25 -4.77
N SER A 742 5.02 19.33 -4.60
CA SER A 742 4.98 20.41 -5.58
C SER A 742 6.28 21.23 -5.59
N PHE A 743 6.89 21.47 -4.42
CA PHE A 743 8.23 22.05 -4.32
C PHE A 743 9.31 21.15 -4.95
N LEU A 744 9.22 19.82 -4.76
CA LEU A 744 10.12 18.86 -5.41
C LEU A 744 10.04 18.97 -6.94
N THR A 745 8.81 19.03 -7.47
CA THR A 745 8.57 19.17 -8.90
C THR A 745 9.09 20.50 -9.43
N TRP A 746 8.84 21.59 -8.69
CA TRP A 746 9.35 22.90 -9.06
C TRP A 746 10.88 22.97 -9.06
N GLY A 747 11.55 22.41 -8.06
CA GLY A 747 13.01 22.31 -8.03
C GLY A 747 13.58 21.55 -9.22
N LYS A 748 12.88 20.49 -9.70
CA LYS A 748 13.25 19.78 -10.94
C LYS A 748 13.11 20.66 -12.17
N VAL A 749 12.02 21.42 -12.30
CA VAL A 749 11.80 22.37 -13.41
C VAL A 749 12.91 23.42 -13.45
N LEU A 750 13.24 24.02 -12.29
CA LEU A 750 14.33 25.00 -12.20
C LEU A 750 15.69 24.42 -12.59
N LEU A 751 15.96 23.15 -12.28
CA LEU A 751 17.24 22.50 -12.61
C LEU A 751 17.50 22.41 -14.13
N ARG A 752 16.45 22.51 -14.96
CA ARG A 752 16.55 22.48 -16.43
C ARG A 752 16.46 23.85 -17.11
N LYS A 753 16.26 24.94 -16.35
CA LYS A 753 16.22 26.30 -16.92
C LYS A 753 17.63 26.83 -17.26
N GLU A 754 17.68 27.75 -18.20
CA GLU A 754 18.93 28.43 -18.63
C GLU A 754 19.53 29.29 -17.51
N ASP A 755 18.70 30.07 -16.81
CA ASP A 755 19.10 30.89 -15.64
C ASP A 755 19.17 30.06 -14.35
N LEU A 756 20.11 29.12 -14.33
CA LEU A 756 20.19 28.10 -13.28
C LEU A 756 20.76 28.64 -11.95
N ASN A 757 19.89 28.91 -10.97
CA ASN A 757 20.31 29.17 -9.59
C ASN A 757 20.42 27.88 -8.75
N LEU A 758 21.59 27.24 -8.80
CA LEU A 758 21.89 26.02 -8.04
C LEU A 758 21.87 26.16 -6.51
N LYS A 759 21.82 27.39 -5.97
CA LYS A 759 21.65 27.62 -4.53
C LYS A 759 20.17 27.52 -4.15
N LEU A 760 19.30 28.23 -4.87
CA LEU A 760 17.86 28.17 -4.68
C LEU A 760 17.34 26.74 -4.84
N VAL A 761 17.75 26.03 -5.90
CA VAL A 761 17.37 24.63 -6.15
C VAL A 761 17.79 23.71 -4.99
N HIS A 762 18.99 23.92 -4.45
CA HIS A 762 19.46 23.18 -3.28
C HIS A 762 18.61 23.46 -2.04
N ASP A 763 18.30 24.72 -1.76
CA ASP A 763 17.52 25.15 -0.60
C ASP A 763 16.09 24.57 -0.65
N ILE A 764 15.48 24.49 -1.84
CA ILE A 764 14.17 23.85 -2.06
C ILE A 764 14.23 22.36 -1.74
N PHE A 765 15.19 21.62 -2.32
CA PHE A 765 15.30 20.18 -2.07
C PHE A 765 15.65 19.88 -0.61
N TRP A 766 16.46 20.74 0.03
CA TRP A 766 16.74 20.63 1.46
C TRP A 766 15.47 20.83 2.29
N LEU A 767 14.65 21.84 2.00
CA LEU A 767 13.36 22.08 2.65
C LEU A 767 12.44 20.86 2.52
N VAL A 768 12.31 20.31 1.31
CA VAL A 768 11.48 19.12 1.05
C VAL A 768 12.01 17.93 1.85
N ARG A 769 13.31 17.65 1.79
CA ARG A 769 13.93 16.51 2.49
C ARG A 769 13.75 16.62 4.00
N ALA A 770 14.09 17.76 4.60
CA ALA A 770 14.02 17.96 6.05
C ALA A 770 12.57 17.88 6.55
N SER A 771 11.63 18.50 5.82
CA SER A 771 10.21 18.54 6.20
C SER A 771 9.54 17.17 6.02
N ALA A 772 9.78 16.49 4.90
CA ALA A 772 9.25 15.14 4.65
C ALA A 772 9.82 14.11 5.63
N ARG A 773 11.12 14.17 5.93
CA ARG A 773 11.76 13.29 6.93
C ARG A 773 11.09 13.42 8.30
N LYS A 774 10.78 14.64 8.72
CA LYS A 774 10.14 14.91 10.01
C LYS A 774 8.67 14.47 10.05
N GLN A 775 7.93 14.72 8.97
CA GLN A 775 6.47 14.49 8.93
C GLN A 775 6.09 13.05 8.57
N LEU A 776 6.82 12.43 7.65
CA LEU A 776 6.48 11.14 7.03
C LEU A 776 7.50 10.04 7.35
N GLY A 777 8.68 10.41 7.82
CA GLY A 777 9.77 9.49 8.14
C GLY A 777 10.90 9.50 7.10
N PRO A 778 12.07 8.96 7.48
CA PRO A 778 13.28 9.00 6.65
C PRO A 778 13.20 8.08 5.42
N SER A 779 12.45 6.98 5.49
CA SER A 779 12.28 5.99 4.43
C SER A 779 11.14 6.32 3.45
N HIS A 780 10.39 7.39 3.69
CA HIS A 780 9.28 7.80 2.82
C HIS A 780 9.78 8.28 1.44
N GLU A 781 9.03 7.96 0.37
CA GLU A 781 9.39 8.25 -1.02
C GLU A 781 9.81 9.72 -1.25
N LEU A 782 9.05 10.68 -0.73
CA LEU A 782 9.40 12.11 -0.82
C LEU A 782 10.76 12.47 -0.19
N SER A 783 11.08 11.89 0.97
CA SER A 783 12.37 12.11 1.64
C SER A 783 13.52 11.58 0.79
N LEU A 784 13.32 10.39 0.21
CA LEU A 784 14.28 9.73 -0.67
C LEU A 784 14.44 10.49 -1.99
N ALA A 785 13.35 10.88 -2.64
CA ALA A 785 13.36 11.60 -3.91
C ALA A 785 14.01 12.99 -3.77
N ALA A 786 13.78 13.69 -2.66
CA ALA A 786 14.45 14.96 -2.39
C ALA A 786 15.96 14.79 -2.15
N SER A 787 16.36 13.77 -1.39
CA SER A 787 17.78 13.46 -1.19
C SER A 787 18.48 13.05 -2.50
N PHE A 788 17.78 12.28 -3.35
CA PHE A 788 18.27 11.94 -4.68
C PHE A 788 18.48 13.20 -5.54
N ALA A 789 17.48 14.09 -5.58
CA ALA A 789 17.57 15.35 -6.33
C ALA A 789 18.68 16.27 -5.81
N MET A 790 18.95 16.29 -4.49
CA MET A 790 20.13 16.99 -3.94
C MET A 790 21.44 16.40 -4.47
N GLY A 791 21.51 15.07 -4.65
CA GLY A 791 22.64 14.39 -5.30
C GLY A 791 22.85 14.86 -6.73
N GLU A 792 21.76 15.02 -7.50
CA GLU A 792 21.82 15.56 -8.87
C GLU A 792 22.35 17.00 -8.91
N VAL A 793 21.95 17.85 -7.94
CA VAL A 793 22.47 19.23 -7.79
C VAL A 793 23.97 19.24 -7.49
N PHE A 794 24.45 18.36 -6.62
CA PHE A 794 25.89 18.28 -6.36
C PHE A 794 26.67 17.69 -7.53
N SER A 795 26.11 16.71 -8.23
CA SER A 795 26.70 16.16 -9.46
C SER A 795 26.80 17.20 -10.58
N THR A 796 25.78 18.05 -10.75
CA THR A 796 25.85 19.19 -11.70
C THR A 796 26.90 20.22 -11.28
N LYS A 797 26.99 20.59 -9.99
CA LYS A 797 28.08 21.44 -9.47
C LYS A 797 29.47 20.84 -9.72
N GLY A 798 29.62 19.53 -9.56
CA GLY A 798 30.87 18.82 -9.84
C GLY A 798 31.25 18.86 -11.33
N ARG A 799 30.28 18.73 -12.23
CA ARG A 799 30.50 18.85 -13.69
C ARG A 799 30.87 20.27 -14.14
N MET A 800 30.37 21.29 -13.45
CA MET A 800 30.65 22.70 -13.76
C MET A 800 31.91 23.25 -13.08
N ALA A 801 32.48 22.52 -12.11
CA ALA A 801 33.66 22.96 -11.38
C ALA A 801 34.90 22.92 -12.28
N SER A 802 35.67 24.01 -12.28
CA SER A 802 36.92 24.14 -13.05
C SER A 802 38.16 23.61 -12.33
N ASP A 803 38.01 23.22 -11.06
CA ASP A 803 39.09 22.84 -10.14
C ASP A 803 38.83 21.42 -9.66
N ASP A 804 39.79 20.52 -9.87
CA ASP A 804 39.70 19.09 -9.57
C ASP A 804 39.36 18.84 -8.11
N ALA A 805 39.90 19.64 -7.18
CA ALA A 805 39.62 19.50 -5.75
C ALA A 805 38.16 19.88 -5.41
N LYS A 806 37.63 20.93 -6.06
CA LYS A 806 36.21 21.32 -5.90
C LYS A 806 35.30 20.30 -6.56
N GLN A 807 35.68 19.79 -7.72
CA GLN A 807 34.95 18.75 -8.44
C GLN A 807 34.83 17.49 -7.58
N GLN A 808 35.93 16.98 -7.04
CA GLN A 808 35.96 15.83 -6.13
C GLN A 808 35.08 16.07 -4.90
N LYS A 809 35.17 17.24 -4.27
CA LYS A 809 34.35 17.59 -3.11
C LYS A 809 32.85 17.54 -3.41
N TYR A 810 32.42 18.04 -4.57
CA TYR A 810 31.01 18.01 -4.97
C TYR A 810 30.54 16.59 -5.29
N TYR A 811 31.36 15.76 -5.95
CA TYR A 811 31.02 14.36 -6.18
C TYR A 811 30.90 13.57 -4.87
N LEU A 812 31.79 13.78 -3.91
CA LEU A 812 31.66 13.14 -2.59
C LEU A 812 30.39 13.56 -1.83
N LYS A 813 29.99 14.84 -1.92
CA LYS A 813 28.71 15.31 -1.39
C LYS A 813 27.51 14.66 -2.09
N ALA A 814 27.57 14.49 -3.40
CA ALA A 814 26.55 13.78 -4.17
C ALA A 814 26.45 12.30 -3.74
N ALA A 815 27.59 11.60 -3.60
CA ALA A 815 27.63 10.22 -3.11
C ALA A 815 27.02 10.09 -1.69
N SER A 816 27.26 11.08 -0.81
CA SER A 816 26.63 11.10 0.52
C SER A 816 25.11 11.21 0.44
N CYS A 817 24.59 12.06 -0.45
CA CYS A 817 23.15 12.21 -0.67
C CYS A 817 22.51 10.94 -1.24
N TYR A 818 23.20 10.22 -2.13
CA TYR A 818 22.72 8.94 -2.64
C TYR A 818 22.81 7.82 -1.59
N ASN A 819 23.88 7.78 -0.79
CA ASN A 819 23.99 6.80 0.29
C ASN A 819 22.90 6.97 1.35
N PHE A 820 22.45 8.21 1.62
CA PHE A 820 21.25 8.44 2.44
C PHE A 820 20.02 7.73 1.87
N VAL A 821 19.81 7.80 0.54
CA VAL A 821 18.67 7.13 -0.11
C VAL A 821 18.73 5.62 0.04
N VAL A 822 19.93 5.05 -0.02
CA VAL A 822 20.12 3.61 0.13
C VAL A 822 19.88 3.15 1.57
N CYS A 823 20.38 3.93 2.54
CA CYS A 823 20.36 3.62 3.96
C CYS A 823 19.84 4.81 4.79
N PRO A 824 18.53 5.11 4.73
CA PRO A 824 17.97 6.32 5.34
C PRO A 824 17.94 6.28 6.89
N GLU A 825 17.91 5.09 7.48
CA GLU A 825 17.83 4.91 8.94
C GLU A 825 19.19 5.04 9.65
N SER A 826 20.29 4.73 8.96
CA SER A 826 21.65 4.74 9.53
C SER A 826 22.49 5.95 9.11
N SER A 827 21.99 6.80 8.21
CA SER A 827 22.73 7.93 7.67
C SER A 827 22.53 9.21 8.49
N THR A 828 23.64 9.89 8.77
CA THR A 828 23.64 11.20 9.44
C THR A 828 23.15 12.28 8.48
N ASP A 829 22.55 13.36 9.02
CA ASP A 829 22.06 14.51 8.22
C ASP A 829 23.15 15.28 7.48
N ASN A 830 24.43 14.98 7.74
CA ASN A 830 25.54 15.76 7.23
C ASN A 830 25.98 15.27 5.84
N PRO A 831 25.79 16.05 4.76
CA PRO A 831 26.32 15.71 3.44
C PRO A 831 27.87 15.70 3.40
N ASP A 832 28.53 16.24 4.42
CA ASP A 832 29.98 16.17 4.60
C ASP A 832 30.44 14.90 5.33
N TYR A 833 29.53 13.97 5.68
CA TYR A 833 29.88 12.74 6.41
C TYR A 833 30.97 11.93 5.72
N LEU A 834 30.85 11.68 4.41
CA LEU A 834 31.87 10.95 3.63
C LEU A 834 33.18 11.74 3.50
N LEU A 835 33.11 13.07 3.47
CA LEU A 835 34.28 13.94 3.46
C LEU A 835 35.07 13.79 4.77
N ASN A 836 34.35 13.84 5.90
CA ASN A 836 34.91 13.77 7.24
C ASN A 836 35.48 12.38 7.61
N THR A 837 34.98 11.31 6.98
CA THR A 837 35.54 9.96 7.14
C THR A 837 36.82 9.76 6.34
N LEU A 838 36.91 10.34 5.13
CA LEU A 838 38.10 10.27 4.29
C LEU A 838 39.26 11.11 4.85
N ASP A 839 38.98 12.29 5.43
CA ASP A 839 39.98 13.15 6.08
C ASP A 839 40.63 12.53 7.33
N ARG A 840 40.06 11.45 7.91
CA ARG A 840 40.56 10.78 9.12
C ARG A 840 41.61 9.69 8.87
N GLY A 841 42.09 9.51 7.64
CA GLY A 841 43.33 8.77 7.36
C GLY A 841 43.33 7.29 7.79
N GLN A 842 42.27 6.52 7.51
CA GLN A 842 42.41 5.06 7.45
C GLN A 842 42.93 4.65 6.07
N GLU A 843 44.25 4.65 5.93
CA GLU A 843 44.96 4.14 4.75
C GLU A 843 44.61 2.66 4.50
N GLY A 844 44.25 2.36 3.25
CA GLY A 844 44.32 1.03 2.66
C GLY A 844 43.29 0.02 3.18
N THR A 845 42.03 0.11 2.72
CA THR A 845 41.03 -0.99 2.52
C THR A 845 39.57 -0.49 2.48
N GLU A 846 39.31 0.82 2.61
CA GLU A 846 37.93 1.31 2.77
C GLU A 846 37.15 1.54 1.47
N GLY A 847 37.80 1.70 0.31
CA GLY A 847 37.10 1.68 -0.99
C GLY A 847 36.28 0.41 -1.19
N SER A 848 36.79 -0.73 -0.68
CA SER A 848 36.11 -2.04 -0.63
C SER A 848 34.95 -2.11 0.38
N ARG A 849 34.93 -1.24 1.41
CA ARG A 849 33.89 -1.23 2.45
C ARG A 849 32.58 -0.53 2.02
N ILE A 850 32.63 0.41 1.07
CA ILE A 850 31.42 1.11 0.57
C ILE A 850 30.49 0.15 -0.20
N ILE A 851 31.07 -0.87 -0.84
CA ILE A 851 30.35 -1.88 -1.64
C ILE A 851 29.82 -3.03 -0.75
N THR A 852 30.42 -3.31 0.41
CA THR A 852 30.22 -4.59 1.14
C THR A 852 29.23 -4.58 2.31
N ARG A 853 28.60 -3.45 2.64
CA ARG A 853 27.53 -3.40 3.66
C ARG A 853 26.34 -2.58 3.17
N GLN A 854 25.61 -3.08 2.18
CA GLN A 854 24.35 -2.44 1.79
C GLN A 854 23.18 -3.43 1.98
N PRO A 855 22.18 -3.08 2.84
CA PRO A 855 21.03 -3.94 3.09
C PRO A 855 20.29 -4.22 1.78
N GLU A 856 19.60 -5.34 1.64
CA GLU A 856 18.87 -5.74 0.42
C GLU A 856 17.62 -4.86 0.14
N ASN A 857 17.78 -3.53 0.03
CA ASN A 857 16.71 -2.63 -0.36
C ASN A 857 16.57 -2.63 -1.89
N HIS A 858 15.54 -3.33 -2.37
CA HIS A 858 15.24 -3.48 -3.79
C HIS A 858 14.34 -2.36 -4.34
N HIS A 859 14.03 -1.32 -3.54
CA HIS A 859 13.18 -0.23 -4.00
C HIS A 859 13.80 0.49 -5.22
N PRO A 860 13.03 0.86 -6.27
CA PRO A 860 13.57 1.42 -7.50
C PRO A 860 14.43 2.67 -7.33
N ILE A 861 14.00 3.59 -6.46
CA ILE A 861 14.74 4.82 -6.15
C ILE A 861 16.06 4.47 -5.44
N ALA A 862 16.08 3.46 -4.57
CA ALA A 862 17.29 3.02 -3.88
C ALA A 862 18.27 2.35 -4.86
N LEU A 863 17.78 1.50 -5.76
CA LEU A 863 18.60 0.90 -6.82
C LEU A 863 19.19 1.96 -7.76
N HIS A 864 18.40 2.96 -8.15
CA HIS A 864 18.90 4.06 -8.98
C HIS A 864 19.93 4.91 -8.21
N ALA A 865 19.69 5.22 -6.93
CA ALA A 865 20.64 5.92 -6.09
C ALA A 865 21.96 5.15 -5.92
N ARG A 866 21.92 3.81 -5.82
CA ARG A 866 23.14 2.99 -5.81
C ARG A 866 23.93 3.15 -7.09
N GLN A 867 23.27 3.04 -8.24
CA GLN A 867 23.92 3.22 -9.54
C GLN A 867 24.55 4.62 -9.65
N GLU A 868 23.85 5.68 -9.28
CA GLU A 868 24.40 7.05 -9.30
C GLU A 868 25.54 7.24 -8.29
N SER A 869 25.45 6.64 -7.10
CA SER A 869 26.51 6.65 -6.09
C SER A 869 27.79 5.99 -6.62
N LEU A 870 27.67 4.86 -7.31
CA LEU A 870 28.81 4.18 -7.95
C LEU A 870 29.46 5.07 -9.02
N VAL A 871 28.65 5.62 -9.94
CA VAL A 871 29.15 6.47 -11.03
C VAL A 871 29.90 7.69 -10.47
N VAL A 872 29.31 8.37 -9.50
CA VAL A 872 29.89 9.58 -8.92
C VAL A 872 31.13 9.28 -8.06
N THR A 873 31.17 8.12 -7.39
CA THR A 873 32.36 7.69 -6.64
C THR A 873 33.54 7.43 -7.58
N ILE A 874 33.30 6.79 -8.74
CA ILE A 874 34.33 6.56 -9.76
C ILE A 874 34.83 7.89 -10.35
N LEU A 875 33.93 8.86 -10.55
CA LEU A 875 34.32 10.19 -11.04
C LEU A 875 35.06 11.02 -9.98
N GLY A 876 34.70 10.88 -8.70
CA GLY A 876 35.26 11.66 -7.59
C GLY A 876 36.59 11.13 -7.04
N CYS A 877 36.87 9.83 -7.11
CA CYS A 877 38.09 9.25 -6.57
C CYS A 877 39.17 9.10 -7.66
N GLY A 878 40.14 10.03 -7.69
CA GLY A 878 41.23 10.06 -8.67
C GLY A 878 42.09 8.79 -8.71
N GLU A 879 42.40 8.20 -7.55
CA GLU A 879 43.26 6.99 -7.43
C GLU A 879 42.53 5.67 -7.76
N VAL A 880 41.20 5.69 -7.79
CA VAL A 880 40.37 4.49 -7.97
C VAL A 880 40.18 4.13 -9.45
N LYS A 881 40.41 5.09 -10.36
CA LYS A 881 40.35 4.87 -11.81
C LYS A 881 41.36 3.82 -12.30
N ASP A 882 42.49 3.68 -11.58
CA ASP A 882 43.56 2.75 -11.94
C ASP A 882 43.42 1.37 -11.24
N ASP A 883 42.48 1.21 -10.30
CA ASP A 883 42.22 -0.09 -9.66
C ASP A 883 41.21 -0.90 -10.48
N ILE A 884 41.75 -1.70 -11.41
CA ILE A 884 41.00 -2.62 -12.27
C ILE A 884 40.05 -3.53 -11.45
N LYS A 885 40.45 -3.97 -10.25
CA LYS A 885 39.60 -4.85 -9.43
C LYS A 885 38.39 -4.11 -8.88
N TYR A 886 38.56 -2.85 -8.50
CA TYR A 886 37.46 -2.01 -8.04
C TYR A 886 36.47 -1.74 -9.16
N VAL A 887 36.95 -1.34 -10.35
CA VAL A 887 36.09 -1.09 -11.52
C VAL A 887 35.31 -2.35 -11.92
N GLN A 888 35.95 -3.53 -11.90
CA GLN A 888 35.26 -4.81 -12.13
C GLN A 888 34.21 -5.12 -11.06
N SER A 889 34.45 -4.75 -9.79
CA SER A 889 33.46 -4.89 -8.72
C SER A 889 32.26 -3.97 -8.93
N CYS A 890 32.48 -2.72 -9.34
CA CYS A 890 31.42 -1.78 -9.69
C CYS A 890 30.58 -2.27 -10.87
N LYS A 891 31.22 -2.84 -11.90
CA LYS A 891 30.50 -3.45 -13.03
C LYS A 891 29.59 -4.58 -12.58
N LYS A 892 30.08 -5.51 -11.75
CA LYS A 892 29.25 -6.61 -11.19
C LYS A 892 28.06 -6.10 -10.39
N GLU A 893 28.24 -5.04 -9.61
CA GLU A 893 27.14 -4.43 -8.87
C GLU A 893 26.11 -3.78 -9.81
N LEU A 894 26.55 -3.10 -10.87
CA LEU A 894 25.64 -2.55 -11.88
C LEU A 894 24.88 -3.65 -12.64
N GLU A 895 25.52 -4.78 -12.95
CA GLU A 895 24.85 -5.95 -13.54
C GLU A 895 23.80 -6.55 -12.60
N PHE A 896 24.09 -6.57 -11.29
CA PHE A 896 23.11 -6.95 -10.27
C PHE A 896 21.93 -5.97 -10.22
N ILE A 897 22.20 -4.67 -10.18
CA ILE A 897 21.18 -3.61 -10.20
C ILE A 897 20.32 -3.71 -11.47
N LEU A 898 20.94 -3.93 -12.62
CA LEU A 898 20.26 -4.09 -13.90
C LEU A 898 19.25 -5.25 -13.87
N ALA A 899 19.69 -6.41 -13.37
CA ALA A 899 18.82 -7.59 -13.23
C ALA A 899 17.69 -7.35 -12.23
N ALA A 900 17.93 -6.62 -11.13
CA ALA A 900 16.89 -6.27 -10.18
C ALA A 900 15.86 -5.30 -10.78
N GLN A 901 16.31 -4.27 -11.50
CA GLN A 901 15.46 -3.29 -12.19
C GLN A 901 14.59 -3.95 -13.27
N GLU A 902 15.12 -4.90 -14.03
CA GLU A 902 14.35 -5.62 -15.06
C GLU A 902 13.14 -6.36 -14.47
N ASN A 903 13.33 -7.03 -13.32
CA ASN A 903 12.26 -7.78 -12.66
C ASN A 903 11.17 -6.88 -12.05
N LEU A 904 11.53 -5.69 -11.57
CA LEU A 904 10.61 -4.79 -10.86
C LEU A 904 9.92 -3.79 -11.79
N LEU A 905 10.70 -3.19 -12.70
CA LEU A 905 10.31 -2.04 -13.49
C LEU A 905 9.99 -2.39 -14.94
N GLY A 906 10.55 -3.49 -15.45
CA GLY A 906 10.45 -3.90 -16.85
C GLY A 906 11.60 -3.40 -17.73
N TRP A 907 11.59 -3.88 -18.99
CA TRP A 907 12.70 -3.75 -19.93
C TRP A 907 12.95 -2.32 -20.43
N ASN A 908 11.90 -1.51 -20.51
CA ASN A 908 11.96 -0.17 -21.11
C ASN A 908 12.13 0.94 -20.07
N HIS A 909 12.14 0.64 -18.78
CA HIS A 909 12.11 1.66 -17.73
C HIS A 909 13.34 2.62 -17.77
N PRO A 910 13.18 3.94 -17.57
CA PRO A 910 14.28 4.91 -17.63
C PRO A 910 15.51 4.55 -16.79
N TYR A 911 15.30 4.10 -15.55
CA TYR A 911 16.40 3.71 -14.65
C TYR A 911 17.21 2.53 -15.19
N ARG A 912 16.56 1.56 -15.84
CA ARG A 912 17.25 0.41 -16.46
C ARG A 912 18.15 0.88 -17.61
N LEU A 913 17.64 1.78 -18.46
CA LEU A 913 18.39 2.34 -19.57
C LEU A 913 19.60 3.16 -19.09
N LYS A 914 19.46 3.92 -17.99
CA LYS A 914 20.58 4.63 -17.34
C LYS A 914 21.63 3.66 -16.77
N THR A 915 21.21 2.55 -16.18
CA THR A 915 22.13 1.51 -15.69
C THR A 915 22.87 0.84 -16.85
N LEU A 916 22.18 0.47 -17.92
CA LEU A 916 22.80 -0.05 -19.15
C LEU A 916 23.83 0.92 -19.74
N PHE A 917 23.47 2.21 -19.81
CA PHE A 917 24.40 3.25 -20.25
C PHE A 917 25.63 3.36 -19.34
N SER A 918 25.44 3.28 -18.03
CA SER A 918 26.55 3.30 -17.06
C SER A 918 27.48 2.10 -17.22
N ILE A 919 26.93 0.91 -17.47
CA ILE A 919 27.72 -0.29 -17.80
C ILE A 919 28.50 -0.06 -19.09
N LEU A 920 27.85 0.41 -20.17
CA LEU A 920 28.50 0.69 -21.45
C LEU A 920 29.67 1.67 -21.28
N ALA A 921 29.49 2.74 -20.50
CA ALA A 921 30.54 3.71 -20.22
C ALA A 921 31.74 3.07 -19.49
N LEU A 922 31.51 2.17 -18.54
CA LEU A 922 32.59 1.43 -17.87
C LEU A 922 33.29 0.44 -18.79
N GLN A 923 32.56 -0.25 -19.68
CA GLN A 923 33.17 -1.18 -20.64
C GLN A 923 34.09 -0.47 -21.62
N VAL A 924 33.68 0.71 -22.10
CA VAL A 924 34.50 1.56 -22.97
C VAL A 924 35.73 2.09 -22.21
N GLY A 925 35.55 2.57 -20.97
CA GLY A 925 36.65 3.08 -20.16
C GLY A 925 37.65 2.03 -19.66
N SER A 926 37.24 0.76 -19.58
CA SER A 926 38.11 -0.37 -19.15
C SER A 926 38.72 -1.14 -20.33
N ASP A 927 38.59 -0.64 -21.56
CA ASP A 927 39.07 -1.27 -22.80
C ASP A 927 38.63 -2.74 -22.97
N GLU A 928 37.37 -3.04 -22.66
CA GLU A 928 36.81 -4.39 -22.88
C GLU A 928 36.74 -4.77 -24.37
N SER A 929 36.44 -6.05 -24.64
CA SER A 929 36.32 -6.55 -25.99
C SER A 929 35.30 -5.75 -26.81
N LYS A 930 35.62 -5.51 -28.08
CA LYS A 930 34.72 -4.78 -28.99
C LYS A 930 33.35 -5.46 -29.11
N GLU A 931 33.30 -6.79 -29.04
CA GLU A 931 32.06 -7.57 -29.12
C GLU A 931 31.15 -7.32 -27.92
N ASP A 932 31.70 -7.28 -26.71
CA ASP A 932 30.93 -7.04 -25.49
C ASP A 932 30.36 -5.61 -25.44
N VAL A 933 31.15 -4.62 -25.85
CA VAL A 933 30.71 -3.22 -25.93
C VAL A 933 29.58 -3.08 -26.96
N LEU A 934 29.72 -3.70 -28.14
CA LEU A 934 28.70 -3.64 -29.19
C LEU A 934 27.41 -4.33 -28.76
N LYS A 935 27.48 -5.45 -28.03
CA LYS A 935 26.30 -6.13 -27.51
C LYS A 935 25.46 -5.23 -26.59
N THR A 936 26.11 -4.58 -25.61
CA THR A 936 25.43 -3.65 -24.69
C THR A 936 24.88 -2.43 -25.44
N GLN A 937 25.64 -1.91 -26.41
CA GLN A 937 25.25 -0.79 -27.27
C GLN A 937 24.01 -1.13 -28.11
N GLU A 938 23.97 -2.31 -28.71
CA GLU A 938 22.83 -2.78 -29.52
C GLU A 938 21.58 -3.02 -28.68
N GLU A 939 21.73 -3.56 -27.46
CA GLU A 939 20.62 -3.70 -26.52
C GLU A 939 20.03 -2.35 -26.13
N LEU A 940 20.89 -1.38 -25.76
CA LEU A 940 20.46 -0.04 -25.39
C LEU A 940 19.77 0.66 -26.58
N MET A 941 20.36 0.62 -27.77
CA MET A 941 19.76 1.21 -28.97
C MET A 941 18.47 0.54 -29.41
N GLY A 942 18.37 -0.79 -29.28
CA GLY A 942 17.15 -1.52 -29.55
C GLY A 942 15.99 -1.05 -28.68
N CYS A 943 16.26 -0.73 -27.41
CA CYS A 943 15.26 -0.17 -26.50
C CYS A 943 14.91 1.28 -26.85
N LEU A 944 15.91 2.13 -27.11
CA LEU A 944 15.71 3.55 -27.41
C LEU A 944 14.97 3.80 -28.74
N LYS A 945 15.19 2.93 -29.74
CA LYS A 945 14.52 2.98 -31.04
C LYS A 945 13.14 2.32 -31.07
N GLY A 946 12.75 1.60 -30.01
CA GLY A 946 11.40 1.04 -29.93
C GLY A 946 10.36 2.16 -30.02
N LYS A 947 9.38 2.03 -30.93
CA LYS A 947 8.38 3.09 -31.19
C LYS A 947 7.71 3.57 -29.90
N ASP A 948 7.24 2.64 -29.08
CA ASP A 948 6.59 2.93 -27.81
C ASP A 948 7.49 3.75 -26.85
N VAL A 949 8.80 3.50 -26.85
CA VAL A 949 9.76 4.22 -25.99
C VAL A 949 10.07 5.59 -26.56
N ARG A 950 10.34 5.67 -27.86
CA ARG A 950 10.75 6.90 -28.54
C ARG A 950 9.63 7.93 -28.55
N GLU A 951 8.39 7.51 -28.75
CA GLU A 951 7.21 8.38 -28.68
C GLU A 951 7.04 8.92 -27.25
N GLN A 952 7.07 8.06 -26.24
CA GLN A 952 6.83 8.47 -24.84
C GLN A 952 7.95 9.34 -24.25
N ARG A 953 9.19 9.27 -24.78
CA ARG A 953 10.41 9.86 -24.19
C ARG A 953 11.37 10.46 -25.23
N PHE A 954 10.85 11.11 -26.26
CA PHE A 954 11.63 11.60 -27.40
C PHE A 954 12.95 12.31 -27.02
N LEU A 955 12.86 13.34 -26.17
CA LEU A 955 14.02 14.15 -25.76
C LEU A 955 15.01 13.38 -24.87
N GLU A 956 14.51 12.52 -23.97
CA GLU A 956 15.37 11.69 -23.12
C GLU A 956 16.14 10.65 -23.96
N CYS A 957 15.48 10.06 -24.96
CA CYS A 957 16.14 9.12 -25.87
C CYS A 957 17.24 9.82 -26.69
N LEU A 958 16.98 10.99 -27.25
CA LEU A 958 17.98 11.79 -27.98
C LEU A 958 19.19 12.15 -27.10
N LEU A 959 18.94 12.59 -25.86
CA LEU A 959 20.01 12.91 -24.91
C LEU A 959 20.84 11.67 -24.54
N MET A 960 20.21 10.49 -24.46
CA MET A 960 20.93 9.24 -24.20
C MET A 960 21.77 8.80 -25.42
N GLU A 961 21.24 8.96 -26.63
CA GLU A 961 21.95 8.72 -27.89
C GLU A 961 23.17 9.62 -28.03
N GLU A 962 23.04 10.93 -27.77
CA GLU A 962 24.14 11.89 -27.76
C GLU A 962 25.24 11.48 -26.77
N LYS A 963 24.86 11.18 -25.52
CA LYS A 963 25.81 10.74 -24.49
C LYS A 963 26.53 9.45 -24.88
N MET A 964 25.80 8.50 -25.46
CA MET A 964 26.36 7.24 -25.93
C MET A 964 27.32 7.46 -27.10
N ALA A 965 26.98 8.32 -28.06
CA ALA A 965 27.91 8.73 -29.10
C ALA A 965 29.19 9.30 -28.48
N GLY A 966 29.07 10.22 -27.52
CA GLY A 966 30.24 10.81 -26.82
C GLY A 966 31.13 9.80 -26.11
N VAL A 967 30.54 8.80 -25.44
CA VAL A 967 31.31 7.71 -24.81
C VAL A 967 32.04 6.87 -25.86
N LEU A 968 31.34 6.43 -26.92
CA LEU A 968 31.92 5.59 -27.97
C LEU A 968 33.01 6.31 -28.77
N CYS A 969 32.92 7.64 -28.89
CA CYS A 969 33.94 8.49 -29.54
C CYS A 969 35.31 8.38 -28.88
N GLY A 970 35.39 8.00 -27.60
CA GLY A 970 36.66 7.78 -26.89
C GLY A 970 37.50 6.63 -27.46
N ARG A 971 36.92 5.74 -28.27
CA ARG A 971 37.59 4.57 -28.85
C ARG A 971 37.56 4.56 -30.37
N ARG A 972 38.75 4.58 -31.01
CA ARG A 972 38.88 4.67 -32.48
C ARG A 972 38.21 3.53 -33.23
N ASP A 973 38.22 2.31 -32.68
CA ASP A 973 37.63 1.11 -33.27
C ASP A 973 36.10 1.10 -33.30
N LEU A 974 35.46 2.04 -32.58
CA LEU A 974 34.02 2.23 -32.47
C LEU A 974 33.50 3.50 -33.19
N SER A 975 34.39 4.33 -33.75
CA SER A 975 34.07 5.59 -34.45
C SER A 975 32.98 5.48 -35.52
N LYS A 976 32.95 4.37 -36.28
CA LYS A 976 31.89 4.11 -37.27
C LYS A 976 30.50 4.05 -36.65
N ARG A 977 30.38 3.55 -35.42
CA ARG A 977 29.10 3.43 -34.72
C ARG A 977 28.63 4.77 -34.18
N CYS A 978 29.56 5.65 -33.78
CA CYS A 978 29.24 7.03 -33.41
C CYS A 978 28.56 7.79 -34.56
N ARG A 979 29.07 7.64 -35.79
CA ARG A 979 28.44 8.24 -36.98
C ARG A 979 27.02 7.75 -37.19
N VAL A 980 26.79 6.43 -37.13
CA VAL A 980 25.45 5.86 -37.26
C VAL A 980 24.48 6.46 -36.23
N ILE A 981 24.90 6.61 -34.98
CA ILE A 981 24.06 7.22 -33.94
C ILE A 981 23.79 8.70 -34.22
N ALA A 982 24.77 9.45 -34.74
CA ALA A 982 24.56 10.83 -35.12
C ALA A 982 23.63 10.98 -36.33
N ASP A 983 23.76 10.12 -37.34
CA ASP A 983 22.86 10.06 -38.50
C ASP A 983 21.43 9.72 -38.04
N ASP A 984 21.27 8.84 -37.04
CA ASP A 984 19.98 8.53 -36.43
C ASP A 984 19.37 9.75 -35.70
N ILE A 985 20.20 10.52 -34.97
CA ILE A 985 19.78 11.77 -34.31
C ILE A 985 19.36 12.80 -35.37
N GLU A 986 20.16 12.97 -36.43
CA GLU A 986 19.87 13.87 -37.53
C GLU A 986 18.54 13.52 -38.21
N ALA A 987 18.35 12.25 -38.57
CA ALA A 987 17.10 11.77 -39.16
C ALA A 987 15.89 12.03 -38.24
N ALA A 988 16.05 11.83 -36.93
CA ALA A 988 14.98 12.09 -35.96
C ALA A 988 14.66 13.58 -35.79
N VAL A 989 15.64 14.48 -35.96
CA VAL A 989 15.44 15.94 -35.88
C VAL A 989 14.87 16.52 -37.18
N LEU A 990 15.21 15.93 -38.32
CA LEU A 990 14.74 16.36 -39.65
C LEU A 990 13.29 15.98 -39.95
N ASP A 991 12.71 15.02 -39.23
CA ASP A 991 11.30 14.61 -39.36
C ASP A 991 10.36 15.69 -38.77
N SER A 992 10.23 16.80 -39.50
CA SER A 992 9.62 18.06 -39.03
C SER A 992 8.12 18.00 -38.71
N GLU A 993 7.41 16.95 -39.15
CA GLU A 993 5.98 16.76 -38.85
C GLU A 993 5.74 16.00 -37.53
N ALA A 994 6.77 15.33 -36.99
CA ALA A 994 6.65 14.48 -35.80
C ALA A 994 7.08 15.17 -34.48
N ILE A 995 7.76 16.32 -34.56
CA ILE A 995 8.33 16.99 -33.38
C ILE A 995 7.38 18.07 -32.87
N ASP A 996 7.01 17.99 -31.60
CA ASP A 996 6.29 19.06 -30.90
C ASP A 996 7.08 20.38 -31.02
N PRO A 997 6.47 21.48 -31.52
CA PRO A 997 7.15 22.76 -31.72
C PRO A 997 7.92 23.27 -30.50
N SER A 998 7.42 22.98 -29.29
CA SER A 998 8.07 23.39 -28.02
C SER A 998 9.41 22.71 -27.78
N LEU A 999 9.67 21.56 -28.42
CA LEU A 999 10.88 20.74 -28.22
C LEU A 999 11.93 20.96 -29.31
N ARG A 1000 11.58 21.67 -30.38
CA ARG A 1000 12.40 21.83 -31.58
C ARG A 1000 13.78 22.41 -31.28
N ASN A 1001 13.84 23.51 -30.53
CA ASN A 1001 15.11 24.17 -30.18
C ASN A 1001 16.03 23.24 -29.38
N ALA A 1002 15.47 22.45 -28.45
CA ALA A 1002 16.23 21.51 -27.65
C ALA A 1002 16.77 20.35 -28.49
N ALA A 1003 15.95 19.82 -29.41
CA ALA A 1003 16.34 18.77 -30.33
C ALA A 1003 17.43 19.24 -31.33
N GLU A 1004 17.28 20.44 -31.90
CA GLU A 1004 18.27 21.07 -32.77
C GLU A 1004 19.59 21.33 -32.03
N SER A 1005 19.53 21.74 -30.76
CA SER A 1005 20.73 21.90 -29.92
C SER A 1005 21.48 20.57 -29.71
N ILE A 1006 20.77 19.47 -29.49
CA ILE A 1006 21.38 18.13 -29.33
C ILE A 1006 22.07 17.70 -30.63
N TYR A 1007 21.39 17.88 -31.77
CA TYR A 1007 21.97 17.62 -33.08
C TYR A 1007 23.25 18.42 -33.30
N TYR A 1008 23.21 19.74 -33.08
CA TYR A 1008 24.39 20.60 -33.25
C TYR A 1008 25.57 20.20 -32.36
N ARG A 1009 25.33 19.84 -31.09
CA ARG A 1009 26.40 19.33 -30.20
C ARG A 1009 26.97 18.00 -30.70
N THR A 1010 26.13 17.13 -31.25
CA THR A 1010 26.55 15.83 -31.78
C THR A 1010 27.38 16.00 -33.07
N ASP A 1011 26.93 16.86 -34.00
CA ASP A 1011 27.65 17.18 -35.24
C ASP A 1011 29.01 17.86 -34.94
N THR A 1012 29.03 18.84 -34.05
CA THR A 1012 30.29 19.50 -33.64
C THR A 1012 31.28 18.52 -33.00
N MET A 1013 30.78 17.54 -32.24
CA MET A 1013 31.61 16.46 -31.69
C MET A 1013 32.20 15.56 -32.79
N LEU A 1014 31.40 15.20 -33.81
CA LEU A 1014 31.90 14.41 -34.94
C LEU A 1014 32.94 15.16 -35.77
N ARG A 1015 32.72 16.45 -36.07
CA ARG A 1015 33.69 17.26 -36.82
C ARG A 1015 35.06 17.33 -36.13
N ARG A 1016 35.09 17.37 -34.79
CA ARG A 1016 36.32 17.32 -33.98
C ARG A 1016 37.06 15.98 -34.05
N LEU A 1017 36.37 14.89 -34.38
CA LEU A 1017 36.99 13.58 -34.58
C LEU A 1017 37.57 13.40 -35.98
N GLU A 1018 37.02 14.13 -36.96
CA GLU A 1018 37.45 14.08 -38.36
C GLU A 1018 38.63 15.02 -38.64
N SER A 1019 38.75 16.10 -37.86
CA SER A 1019 39.95 16.94 -37.77
C SER A 1019 41.04 16.29 -36.94
#